data_AF-A0A2H0KMK7-F1
#
_entry.id   AF-A0A2H0KMK7-F1
#
_cell.length_a   1.000
_cell.length_b   1.000
_cell.length_c   1.000
_cell.angle_alpha   90.00
_cell.angle_beta   90.00
_cell.angle_gamma   90.00
#
_symmetry.space_group_name_H-M   'P 1'
#
loop_
_entity.id
_entity.type
_entity.pdbx_description
1 polymer ?
#
loop_
_entity_poly.entity_id
_entity_poly.type
_entity_poly.pdbx_seq_one_letter_code
_entity_poly.pdbx_strand_id
1 'polypeptide(L)'
;PYLENNNLYLFFHKSNSSGIKLAKTSLPLSCDSIFEDLGYQLTPNQSSDVRHLVFPSVVQEDTGLKLYYSGADWNWNWSLNLACTGGSCISSTPTPTFSPTPTLTPTQTPTPIKTPIIIIPGFMASWNKDAILHNQSVSQSDWKLASFVKEYKGLINTLKNLGYEENKNLFVFAYDWRKPLLNIVDDFNNYLNNLSINNLQFSIVGHSLGGLVGRIFAQKNKSQVNRIITVGSPHQGVVQVYKPLEGGEIDRDNTFLWLAEKIILFLNKSTVESDRVTIANKFPVAKDLFPTFSFLKDLSGKEIPIENMSVKNSLLFSYNQNFSDIFPLFTAIYGEKDKNTPAGFIIEPQNSLDLLLGNYSDGKPKESYFDLGDYMVLSNSARQDTDSEKLNFDHGEIITKKEPIKKILSLLNINFSDEQIVEGQITKISPSLIFLIKSPATMKVEFNNNTYIENDGIIFIPDAQSGNYYLKVQGVDQGEYEVIIGQISENNDLWENIKGEIVQAPTDFQVDSYSIDYNNQTAVSMFPTPTSAPTATPTPIPTESPTIIPALTPTTIPQTINLSSSTNSSSDNQPVQSSNNEIPLSKESAPSVLGISSDQEELITPTPEIIKEINENKIINKTSIWKKIFPTVISLLIAITGWIFRKKIFKNE
;
A
#
# COMPACT_ATOMS: atom_id res chain seq x y z
N PRO A 1 -31.19 10.28 16.37
CA PRO A 1 -32.67 10.38 16.32
C PRO A 1 -33.24 9.51 17.45
N TYR A 2 -34.41 9.87 17.99
CA TYR A 2 -35.09 9.15 19.07
C TYR A 2 -36.42 8.58 18.55
N LEU A 3 -36.79 7.36 18.96
CA LEU A 3 -37.99 6.67 18.49
C LEU A 3 -38.92 6.38 19.66
N GLU A 4 -40.18 6.80 19.55
CA GLU A 4 -41.18 6.52 20.58
C GLU A 4 -42.60 6.52 19.99
N ASN A 5 -43.41 5.52 20.34
CA ASN A 5 -44.83 5.42 19.94
C ASN A 5 -45.06 5.58 18.43
N ASN A 6 -44.24 4.90 17.62
CA ASN A 6 -44.28 4.97 16.15
C ASN A 6 -43.99 6.37 15.56
N ASN A 7 -43.31 7.23 16.32
CA ASN A 7 -42.82 8.54 15.88
C ASN A 7 -41.30 8.62 15.94
N LEU A 8 -40.74 9.41 15.02
CA LEU A 8 -39.34 9.80 14.99
C LEU A 8 -39.20 11.22 15.51
N TYR A 9 -38.31 11.39 16.48
CA TYR A 9 -37.95 12.67 17.08
C TYR A 9 -36.52 13.04 16.66
N LEU A 10 -36.36 14.26 16.14
CA LEU A 10 -35.10 14.81 15.68
C LEU A 10 -34.72 16.02 16.53
N PHE A 11 -33.57 15.93 17.19
CA PHE A 11 -32.94 17.09 17.83
C PHE A 11 -32.03 17.76 16.80
N PHE A 12 -32.18 19.06 16.61
CA PHE A 12 -31.42 19.81 15.61
C PHE A 12 -31.11 21.24 16.09
N HIS A 13 -30.08 21.86 15.55
CA HIS A 13 -29.73 23.25 15.82
C HIS A 13 -29.91 24.09 14.56
N LYS A 14 -30.09 25.40 14.74
CA LYS A 14 -30.06 26.38 13.64
C LYS A 14 -28.75 27.18 13.71
N SER A 15 -28.31 27.74 12.58
CA SER A 15 -27.09 28.56 12.47
C SER A 15 -27.14 29.89 13.23
N ASN A 16 -28.30 30.25 13.81
CA ASN A 16 -28.55 31.55 14.42
C ASN A 16 -28.39 31.54 15.96
N SER A 17 -27.52 30.69 16.52
CA SER A 17 -27.22 30.58 17.96
C SER A 17 -28.42 30.36 18.90
N SER A 18 -29.62 30.08 18.37
CA SER A 18 -30.86 30.11 19.16
C SER A 18 -31.06 28.88 20.06
N GLY A 19 -30.20 27.86 19.92
CA GLY A 19 -30.24 26.64 20.72
C GLY A 19 -30.59 25.37 19.92
N ILE A 20 -30.97 24.33 20.65
CA ILE A 20 -31.36 23.02 20.11
C ILE A 20 -32.89 22.89 20.15
N LYS A 21 -33.46 22.55 19.00
CA LYS A 21 -34.88 22.31 18.77
C LYS A 21 -35.19 20.82 18.65
N LEU A 22 -36.46 20.49 18.82
CA LEU A 22 -37.01 19.16 18.60
C LEU A 22 -38.05 19.22 17.50
N ALA A 23 -37.98 18.30 16.55
CA ALA A 23 -39.05 18.08 15.59
C ALA A 23 -39.52 16.62 15.63
N LYS A 24 -40.76 16.38 15.22
CA LYS A 24 -41.41 15.07 15.23
C LYS A 24 -42.05 14.75 13.89
N THR A 25 -41.98 13.48 13.48
CA THR A 25 -42.77 12.94 12.37
C THR A 25 -43.25 11.51 12.70
N SER A 26 -44.33 11.05 12.07
CA SER A 26 -44.80 9.67 12.18
C SER A 26 -44.00 8.73 11.27
N LEU A 27 -43.84 7.47 11.67
CA LEU A 27 -43.27 6.40 10.85
C LEU A 27 -44.35 5.56 10.14
N PRO A 28 -44.05 4.97 8.96
CA PRO A 28 -42.78 5.01 8.23
C PRO A 28 -42.54 6.34 7.49
N LEU A 29 -41.28 6.69 7.26
CA LEU A 29 -40.94 7.89 6.48
C LEU A 29 -41.26 7.71 4.99
N SER A 30 -41.70 8.79 4.36
CA SER A 30 -41.95 8.92 2.93
C SER A 30 -41.47 10.30 2.44
N CYS A 31 -41.46 10.51 1.13
CA CYS A 31 -41.14 11.82 0.54
C CYS A 31 -42.10 12.94 0.98
N ASP A 32 -43.30 12.59 1.46
CA ASP A 32 -44.33 13.52 1.94
C ASP A 32 -44.31 13.71 3.47
N SER A 33 -43.31 13.16 4.16
CA SER A 33 -43.21 13.27 5.63
C SER A 33 -42.95 14.71 6.07
N ILE A 34 -43.84 15.23 6.91
CA ILE A 34 -43.73 16.58 7.47
C ILE A 34 -43.22 16.48 8.90
N PHE A 35 -42.11 17.18 9.18
CA PHE A 35 -41.59 17.32 10.53
C PHE A 35 -42.26 18.49 11.24
N GLU A 36 -43.07 18.19 12.24
CA GLU A 36 -43.66 19.17 13.14
C GLU A 36 -42.58 19.71 14.09
N ASP A 37 -42.32 21.02 14.05
CA ASP A 37 -41.37 21.69 14.93
C ASP A 37 -41.99 21.90 16.33
N LEU A 38 -41.49 21.16 17.31
CA LEU A 38 -41.96 21.17 18.70
C LEU A 38 -41.26 22.24 19.56
N GLY A 39 -40.45 23.12 18.97
CA GLY A 39 -39.80 24.23 19.67
C GLY A 39 -38.44 23.90 20.26
N TYR A 40 -37.92 24.81 21.09
CA TYR A 40 -36.60 24.69 21.72
C TYR A 40 -36.63 23.76 22.92
N GLN A 41 -35.68 22.83 22.97
CA GLN A 41 -35.42 21.97 24.13
C GLN A 41 -34.27 22.49 24.97
N LEU A 42 -33.29 23.13 24.34
CA LEU A 42 -32.20 23.82 25.02
C LEU A 42 -31.96 25.18 24.39
N THR A 43 -31.71 26.17 25.23
CA THR A 43 -31.29 27.52 24.85
C THR A 43 -30.03 27.87 25.61
N PRO A 44 -29.13 28.71 25.07
CA PRO A 44 -27.93 29.16 25.78
C PRO A 44 -28.29 29.69 27.17
N ASN A 45 -27.72 29.10 28.22
CA ASN A 45 -28.01 29.48 29.60
C ASN A 45 -26.87 29.24 30.60
N GLN A 46 -25.74 28.71 30.16
CA GLN A 46 -24.55 28.46 30.98
C GLN A 46 -23.34 29.22 30.41
N SER A 47 -22.34 29.48 31.26
CA SER A 47 -21.10 30.12 30.80
C SER A 47 -20.36 29.33 29.73
N SER A 48 -20.54 28.00 29.69
CA SER A 48 -19.94 27.08 28.71
C SER A 48 -20.67 27.01 27.37
N ASP A 49 -21.89 27.55 27.26
CA ASP A 49 -22.72 27.45 26.05
C ASP A 49 -23.41 28.75 25.62
N VAL A 50 -23.13 29.86 26.33
CA VAL A 50 -23.80 31.17 26.18
C VAL A 50 -23.77 31.76 24.77
N ARG A 51 -22.80 31.40 23.93
CA ARG A 51 -22.65 31.93 22.56
C ARG A 51 -23.37 31.10 21.50
N HIS A 52 -23.29 29.77 21.59
CA HIS A 52 -23.86 28.88 20.58
C HIS A 52 -23.98 27.45 21.10
N LEU A 53 -25.04 26.74 20.69
CA LEU A 53 -25.20 25.29 20.85
C LEU A 53 -25.27 24.62 19.47
N VAL A 54 -24.49 23.56 19.25
CA VAL A 54 -24.46 22.80 17.99
C VAL A 54 -24.32 21.30 18.23
N PHE A 55 -24.50 20.52 17.16
CA PHE A 55 -24.26 19.07 17.12
C PHE A 55 -24.94 18.27 18.25
N PRO A 56 -26.27 18.37 18.41
CA PRO A 56 -26.99 17.54 19.38
C PRO A 56 -26.90 16.05 19.04
N SER A 57 -26.59 15.24 20.05
CA SER A 57 -26.60 13.77 19.99
C SER A 57 -27.42 13.22 21.16
N VAL A 58 -28.45 12.42 20.85
CA VAL A 58 -29.37 11.87 21.86
C VAL A 58 -29.07 10.39 22.11
N VAL A 59 -29.04 10.00 23.37
CA VAL A 59 -28.89 8.64 23.86
C VAL A 59 -30.07 8.31 24.78
N GLN A 60 -30.71 7.18 24.56
CA GLN A 60 -31.79 6.68 25.41
C GLN A 60 -31.23 5.68 26.43
N GLU A 61 -31.58 5.87 27.69
CA GLU A 61 -31.32 4.94 28.79
C GLU A 61 -32.64 4.50 29.42
N ASP A 62 -32.63 3.40 30.19
CA ASP A 62 -33.81 2.88 30.88
C ASP A 62 -34.45 3.89 31.84
N THR A 63 -33.69 4.90 32.26
CA THR A 63 -34.10 5.90 33.25
C THR A 63 -34.40 7.29 32.67
N GLY A 64 -34.24 7.49 31.36
CA GLY A 64 -34.47 8.78 30.71
C GLY A 64 -33.63 9.01 29.45
N LEU A 65 -33.65 10.26 28.95
CA LEU A 65 -32.85 10.67 27.79
C LEU A 65 -31.62 11.46 28.23
N LYS A 66 -30.51 11.26 27.52
CA LYS A 66 -29.30 12.09 27.59
C LYS A 66 -29.09 12.77 26.25
N LEU A 67 -28.86 14.08 26.27
CA LEU A 67 -28.61 14.91 25.11
C LEU A 67 -27.22 15.55 25.25
N TYR A 68 -26.25 15.04 24.51
CA TYR A 68 -24.92 15.60 24.39
C TYR A 68 -24.93 16.70 23.33
N TYR A 69 -24.26 17.83 23.58
CA TYR A 69 -24.17 18.92 22.63
C TYR A 69 -22.88 19.71 22.81
N SER A 70 -22.43 20.38 21.75
CA SER A 70 -21.27 21.27 21.82
C SER A 70 -21.74 22.70 22.11
N GLY A 71 -21.22 23.30 23.18
CA GLY A 71 -21.46 24.68 23.60
C GLY A 71 -20.24 25.55 23.38
N ALA A 72 -20.43 26.79 22.90
CA ALA A 72 -19.39 27.81 22.84
C ALA A 72 -19.56 28.84 23.95
N ASP A 73 -18.45 29.18 24.63
CA ASP A 73 -18.41 30.30 25.57
C ASP A 73 -18.23 31.65 24.86
N TRP A 74 -18.15 32.76 25.62
CA TRP A 74 -17.93 34.10 25.09
C TRP A 74 -16.65 34.28 24.27
N ASN A 75 -15.64 33.43 24.50
CA ASN A 75 -14.36 33.44 23.81
C ASN A 75 -14.30 32.45 22.64
N TRP A 76 -15.43 31.83 22.28
CA TRP A 76 -15.50 30.74 21.29
C TRP A 76 -14.72 29.48 21.66
N ASN A 77 -14.47 29.26 22.96
CA ASN A 77 -13.99 27.95 23.40
C ASN A 77 -15.16 26.96 23.38
N TRP A 78 -14.97 25.85 22.68
CA TRP A 78 -15.97 24.80 22.55
C TRP A 78 -15.82 23.76 23.65
N SER A 79 -16.95 23.38 24.25
CA SER A 79 -17.02 22.35 25.28
C SER A 79 -18.16 21.37 24.98
N LEU A 80 -17.96 20.09 25.33
CA LEU A 80 -19.02 19.10 25.29
C LEU A 80 -19.85 19.21 26.58
N ASN A 81 -21.15 19.41 26.44
CA ASN A 81 -22.09 19.58 27.53
C ASN A 81 -23.16 18.46 27.48
N LEU A 82 -23.83 18.23 28.61
CA LEU A 82 -24.86 17.21 28.77
C LEU A 82 -26.13 17.83 29.35
N ALA A 83 -27.27 17.58 28.70
CA ALA A 83 -28.60 17.75 29.27
C ALA A 83 -29.29 16.39 29.39
N CYS A 84 -30.24 16.25 30.30
CA CYS A 84 -30.88 14.96 30.57
C CYS A 84 -32.32 15.13 31.05
N THR A 85 -33.07 14.03 31.10
CA THR A 85 -34.40 13.96 31.72
C THR A 85 -34.51 12.76 32.68
N GLY A 86 -35.40 12.84 33.67
CA GLY A 86 -35.74 11.71 34.54
C GLY A 86 -34.59 11.23 35.43
N GLY A 87 -34.53 9.91 35.66
CA GLY A 87 -33.48 9.26 36.45
C GLY A 87 -32.09 9.37 35.83
N SER A 88 -32.00 9.63 34.52
CA SER A 88 -30.72 9.90 33.84
C SER A 88 -30.03 11.20 34.30
N CYS A 89 -30.73 12.09 35.01
CA CYS A 89 -30.14 13.29 35.63
C CYS A 89 -29.63 13.09 37.05
N ILE A 90 -29.92 11.96 37.68
CA ILE A 90 -29.51 11.72 39.06
C ILE A 90 -28.05 11.25 39.02
N SER A 91 -27.12 12.19 39.07
CA SER A 91 -25.76 11.90 39.52
C SER A 91 -25.86 11.42 40.96
N SER A 92 -25.52 10.15 41.22
CA SER A 92 -25.58 9.53 42.53
C SER A 92 -24.67 10.24 43.52
N THR A 93 -25.20 11.29 44.14
CA THR A 93 -24.56 11.97 45.27
C THR A 93 -25.05 11.24 46.53
N PRO A 94 -24.18 10.58 47.31
CA PRO A 94 -24.62 9.80 48.45
C PRO A 94 -25.12 10.76 49.55
N THR A 95 -26.39 10.64 49.92
CA THR A 95 -26.97 11.30 51.11
C THR A 95 -26.75 10.38 52.32
N PRO A 96 -26.34 10.89 53.49
CA PRO A 96 -25.98 10.07 54.64
C PRO A 96 -27.24 9.55 55.33
N THR A 97 -27.49 8.26 55.22
CA THR A 97 -28.50 7.57 56.02
C THR A 97 -27.81 6.87 57.17
N PHE A 98 -28.28 7.12 58.39
CA PHE A 98 -27.75 6.49 59.61
C PHE A 98 -27.73 4.96 59.46
N SER A 99 -26.52 4.41 59.57
CA SER A 99 -26.19 3.00 59.48
C SER A 99 -26.76 2.22 60.68
N PRO A 100 -27.49 1.11 60.45
CA PRO A 100 -27.19 -0.11 61.17
C PRO A 100 -25.89 -0.68 60.59
N THR A 101 -25.01 -1.12 61.48
CA THR A 101 -23.64 -1.62 61.28
C THR A 101 -23.33 -2.17 59.87
N PRO A 102 -22.33 -1.62 59.16
CA PRO A 102 -21.96 -2.12 57.84
C PRO A 102 -21.22 -3.45 57.98
N THR A 103 -21.79 -4.50 57.44
CA THR A 103 -21.04 -5.68 57.02
C THR A 103 -20.10 -5.21 55.91
N LEU A 104 -18.79 -5.38 56.12
CA LEU A 104 -17.74 -5.06 55.15
C LEU A 104 -18.07 -5.71 53.80
N THR A 105 -18.55 -4.90 52.86
CA THR A 105 -18.57 -5.27 51.45
C THR A 105 -17.15 -5.01 50.94
N PRO A 106 -16.48 -5.97 50.30
CA PRO A 106 -15.11 -5.77 49.85
C PRO A 106 -15.08 -4.58 48.90
N THR A 107 -14.35 -3.54 49.30
CA THR A 107 -13.93 -2.45 48.43
C THR A 107 -13.33 -3.06 47.17
N GLN A 108 -13.85 -2.72 45.99
CA GLN A 108 -13.20 -3.13 44.74
C GLN A 108 -11.76 -2.61 44.78
N THR A 109 -10.82 -3.53 44.92
CA THR A 109 -9.39 -3.24 44.80
C THR A 109 -9.18 -2.47 43.49
N PRO A 110 -8.53 -1.29 43.48
CA PRO A 110 -8.23 -0.61 42.23
C PRO A 110 -7.47 -1.58 41.34
N THR A 111 -8.03 -1.88 40.16
CA THR A 111 -7.37 -2.70 39.16
C THR A 111 -5.98 -2.09 38.91
N PRO A 112 -4.89 -2.87 38.99
CA PRO A 112 -3.54 -2.36 38.76
C PRO A 112 -3.50 -1.59 37.44
N ILE A 113 -3.00 -0.36 37.46
CA ILE A 113 -2.84 0.46 36.26
C ILE A 113 -1.84 -0.27 35.36
N LYS A 114 -2.33 -0.83 34.23
CA LYS A 114 -1.48 -1.49 33.23
C LYS A 114 -0.60 -0.45 32.55
N THR A 115 0.69 -0.73 32.44
CA THR A 115 1.62 0.07 31.63
C THR A 115 1.11 0.14 30.18
N PRO A 116 0.91 1.34 29.61
CA PRO A 116 0.46 1.47 28.23
C PRO A 116 1.42 0.79 27.25
N ILE A 117 0.86 0.18 26.20
CA ILE A 117 1.61 -0.45 25.12
C ILE A 117 1.33 0.29 23.82
N ILE A 118 2.40 0.67 23.14
CA ILE A 118 2.35 1.20 21.79
C ILE A 118 2.88 0.14 20.83
N ILE A 119 2.06 -0.28 19.89
CA ILE A 119 2.47 -1.10 18.76
C ILE A 119 2.86 -0.18 17.61
N ILE A 120 4.08 -0.32 17.11
CA ILE A 120 4.54 0.39 15.92
C ILE A 120 4.68 -0.66 14.81
N PRO A 121 3.80 -0.62 13.80
CA PRO A 121 3.80 -1.62 12.75
C PRO A 121 5.00 -1.42 11.82
N GLY A 122 5.31 -2.48 11.10
CA GLY A 122 6.35 -2.54 10.09
C GLY A 122 6.03 -1.80 8.80
N PHE A 123 6.95 -1.95 7.87
CA PHE A 123 6.92 -1.29 6.59
C PHE A 123 5.63 -1.58 5.80
N MET A 124 5.08 -0.58 5.09
CA MET A 124 3.82 -0.64 4.32
C MET A 124 2.54 -0.98 5.11
N ALA A 125 2.62 -1.24 6.41
CA ALA A 125 1.43 -1.62 7.20
C ALA A 125 0.41 -0.49 7.41
N SER A 126 0.82 0.75 7.16
CA SER A 126 -0.02 1.95 7.33
C SER A 126 -0.43 2.52 5.98
N TRP A 127 -1.64 3.05 5.91
CA TRP A 127 -2.21 3.59 4.67
C TRP A 127 -2.98 4.90 4.91
N ASN A 128 -2.88 5.78 3.93
CA ASN A 128 -3.70 6.97 3.78
C ASN A 128 -3.79 7.30 2.29
N LYS A 129 -5.00 7.34 1.74
CA LYS A 129 -5.21 7.53 0.30
C LYS A 129 -4.64 8.84 -0.24
N ASP A 130 -4.83 9.94 0.48
CA ASP A 130 -4.45 11.28 0.01
C ASP A 130 -2.94 11.42 0.01
N ALA A 131 -2.27 10.87 1.03
CA ALA A 131 -0.84 10.84 1.09
C ALA A 131 -0.22 9.92 0.02
N ILE A 132 -0.72 8.70 -0.14
CA ILE A 132 -0.10 7.69 -1.01
C ILE A 132 -0.45 7.91 -2.48
N LEU A 133 -1.74 8.07 -2.80
CA LEU A 133 -2.22 8.15 -4.19
C LEU A 133 -2.09 9.56 -4.78
N HIS A 134 -2.20 10.59 -3.93
CA HIS A 134 -2.20 11.99 -4.35
C HIS A 134 -0.98 12.79 -3.90
N ASN A 135 -0.02 12.17 -3.18
CA ASN A 135 1.17 12.82 -2.63
C ASN A 135 0.86 14.05 -1.76
N GLN A 136 -0.31 14.08 -1.12
CA GLN A 136 -0.69 15.19 -0.27
C GLN A 136 -0.06 15.09 1.11
N SER A 137 0.19 16.24 1.73
CA SER A 137 0.54 16.31 3.14
C SER A 137 -0.75 16.17 3.95
N VAL A 138 -0.78 15.23 4.89
CA VAL A 138 -1.93 14.93 5.75
C VAL A 138 -1.49 14.92 7.21
N SER A 139 -2.44 15.02 8.13
CA SER A 139 -2.14 14.91 9.56
C SER A 139 -1.68 13.51 9.90
N GLN A 140 -0.83 13.38 10.93
CA GLN A 140 -0.43 12.07 11.46
C GLN A 140 -1.66 11.26 11.91
N SER A 141 -2.68 11.93 12.47
CA SER A 141 -3.93 11.29 12.91
C SER A 141 -4.74 10.64 11.79
N ASP A 142 -4.48 11.01 10.53
CA ASP A 142 -5.22 10.51 9.37
C ASP A 142 -4.64 9.18 8.86
N TRP A 143 -3.48 8.77 9.37
CA TRP A 143 -2.89 7.46 9.07
C TRP A 143 -3.53 6.38 9.92
N LYS A 144 -3.81 5.25 9.29
CA LYS A 144 -4.38 4.05 9.92
C LYS A 144 -3.65 2.80 9.46
N LEU A 145 -3.81 1.70 10.20
CA LEU A 145 -3.44 0.40 9.66
C LEU A 145 -4.23 0.15 8.38
N ALA A 146 -3.53 -0.33 7.35
CA ALA A 146 -4.17 -0.64 6.08
C ALA A 146 -5.18 -1.78 6.25
N SER A 147 -6.32 -1.70 5.57
CA SER A 147 -7.43 -2.67 5.73
C SER A 147 -7.04 -4.11 5.35
N PHE A 148 -6.06 -4.26 4.46
CA PHE A 148 -5.52 -5.54 4.00
C PHE A 148 -4.42 -6.13 4.88
N VAL A 149 -3.91 -5.38 5.87
CA VAL A 149 -2.86 -5.83 6.80
C VAL A 149 -3.48 -6.69 7.90
N LYS A 150 -2.91 -7.87 8.14
CA LYS A 150 -3.43 -8.88 9.08
C LYS A 150 -2.47 -9.20 10.22
N GLU A 151 -1.22 -8.80 10.08
CA GLU A 151 -0.07 -9.22 10.89
C GLU A 151 -0.27 -8.93 12.37
N TYR A 152 -0.80 -7.75 12.70
CA TYR A 152 -0.92 -7.28 14.09
C TYR A 152 -2.20 -7.74 14.79
N LYS A 153 -3.16 -8.34 14.06
CA LYS A 153 -4.47 -8.71 14.63
C LYS A 153 -4.32 -9.72 15.77
N GLY A 154 -3.42 -10.68 15.65
CA GLY A 154 -3.15 -11.69 16.68
C GLY A 154 -2.65 -11.06 17.99
N LEU A 155 -1.62 -10.21 17.91
CA LEU A 155 -1.06 -9.50 19.07
C LEU A 155 -2.08 -8.55 19.70
N ILE A 156 -2.79 -7.74 18.91
CA ILE A 156 -3.81 -6.81 19.40
C ILE A 156 -4.93 -7.56 20.12
N ASN A 157 -5.49 -8.62 19.51
CA ASN A 157 -6.56 -9.40 20.11
C ASN A 157 -6.08 -10.13 21.38
N THR A 158 -4.85 -10.61 21.40
CA THR A 158 -4.24 -11.21 22.60
C THR A 158 -4.15 -10.19 23.74
N LEU A 159 -3.66 -8.97 23.48
CA LEU A 159 -3.60 -7.91 24.48
C LEU A 159 -5.00 -7.53 24.99
N LYS A 160 -6.01 -7.49 24.11
CA LYS A 160 -7.41 -7.26 24.50
C LYS A 160 -7.96 -8.37 25.40
N ASN A 161 -7.68 -9.64 25.09
CA ASN A 161 -8.03 -10.77 25.96
C ASN A 161 -7.34 -10.70 27.34
N LEU A 162 -6.19 -10.01 27.41
CA LEU A 162 -5.44 -9.74 28.64
C LEU A 162 -5.92 -8.46 29.35
N GLY A 163 -7.02 -7.84 28.90
CA GLY A 163 -7.63 -6.67 29.53
C GLY A 163 -6.99 -5.34 29.17
N TYR A 164 -6.25 -5.27 28.05
CA TYR A 164 -5.90 -3.99 27.44
C TYR A 164 -7.06 -3.45 26.60
N GLU A 165 -7.20 -2.13 26.57
CA GLU A 165 -8.25 -1.39 25.88
C GLU A 165 -7.61 -0.43 24.87
N GLU A 166 -8.05 -0.52 23.62
CA GLU A 166 -7.62 0.38 22.55
C GLU A 166 -7.92 1.84 22.92
N ASN A 167 -7.01 2.74 22.56
CA ASN A 167 -7.08 4.18 22.84
C ASN A 167 -7.04 4.57 24.34
N LYS A 168 -6.77 3.63 25.23
CA LYS A 168 -6.63 3.87 26.68
C LYS A 168 -5.28 3.42 27.22
N ASN A 169 -4.92 2.16 26.98
CA ASN A 169 -3.63 1.59 27.37
C ASN A 169 -3.05 0.67 26.29
N LEU A 170 -3.71 0.54 25.15
CA LEU A 170 -3.21 -0.09 23.94
C LEU A 170 -3.39 0.86 22.78
N PHE A 171 -2.30 1.14 22.07
CA PHE A 171 -2.27 2.10 20.99
C PHE A 171 -1.52 1.52 19.79
N VAL A 172 -1.90 1.95 18.60
CA VAL A 172 -1.19 1.62 17.37
C VAL A 172 -0.78 2.94 16.70
N PHE A 173 0.52 3.12 16.47
CA PHE A 173 1.02 4.28 15.77
C PHE A 173 1.15 3.96 14.28
N ALA A 174 0.15 4.34 13.48
CA ALA A 174 0.23 4.30 12.02
C ALA A 174 0.94 5.57 11.50
N TYR A 175 1.72 5.43 10.42
CA TYR A 175 2.62 6.48 9.95
C TYR A 175 2.92 6.39 8.44
N ASP A 176 3.43 7.49 7.89
CA ASP A 176 3.94 7.55 6.52
C ASP A 176 5.31 6.86 6.42
N TRP A 177 5.30 5.60 6.02
CA TRP A 177 6.49 4.77 5.87
C TRP A 177 7.42 5.23 4.74
N ARG A 178 7.07 6.24 3.94
CA ARG A 178 7.94 6.75 2.87
C ARG A 178 8.94 7.79 3.36
N LYS A 179 8.58 8.53 4.41
CA LYS A 179 9.33 9.69 4.92
C LYS A 179 10.71 9.29 5.44
N PRO A 180 11.66 10.24 5.53
CA PRO A 180 12.89 10.02 6.30
C PRO A 180 12.57 9.52 7.71
N LEU A 181 13.34 8.56 8.21
CA LEU A 181 13.06 7.84 9.45
C LEU A 181 13.00 8.78 10.66
N LEU A 182 13.81 9.84 10.70
CA LEU A 182 13.74 10.85 11.77
C LEU A 182 12.42 11.62 11.77
N ASN A 183 11.84 11.91 10.61
CA ASN A 183 10.55 12.58 10.55
C ASN A 183 9.45 11.66 11.10
N ILE A 184 9.55 10.35 10.86
CA ILE A 184 8.63 9.35 11.43
C ILE A 184 8.77 9.30 12.96
N VAL A 185 9.99 9.40 13.49
CA VAL A 185 10.24 9.48 14.95
C VAL A 185 9.66 10.75 15.56
N ASP A 186 9.76 11.89 14.86
CA ASP A 186 9.19 13.14 15.32
C ASP A 186 7.65 13.11 15.25
N ASP A 187 7.08 12.51 14.20
CA ASP A 187 5.64 12.21 14.10
C ASP A 187 5.19 11.29 15.25
N PHE A 188 6.01 10.30 15.64
CA PHE A 188 5.72 9.42 16.78
C PHE A 188 5.71 10.17 18.10
N ASN A 189 6.68 11.06 18.32
CA ASN A 189 6.72 11.93 19.50
C ASN A 189 5.47 12.84 19.57
N ASN A 190 5.06 13.41 18.44
CA ASN A 190 3.85 14.23 18.36
C ASN A 190 2.58 13.42 18.64
N TYR A 191 2.49 12.20 18.11
CA TYR A 191 1.40 11.27 18.39
C TYR A 191 1.28 11.00 19.89
N LEU A 192 2.39 10.68 20.57
CA LEU A 192 2.41 10.41 22.01
C LEU A 192 1.95 11.59 22.85
N ASN A 193 2.38 12.82 22.50
CA ASN A 193 1.98 14.04 23.21
C ASN A 193 0.46 14.30 23.17
N ASN A 194 -0.22 13.78 22.14
CA ASN A 194 -1.66 13.89 21.97
C ASN A 194 -2.44 12.78 22.71
N LEU A 195 -1.76 11.77 23.25
CA LEU A 195 -2.40 10.71 24.01
C LEU A 195 -2.64 11.12 25.46
N SER A 196 -3.71 10.58 26.06
CA SER A 196 -4.03 10.77 27.48
C SER A 196 -3.16 9.88 28.40
N ILE A 197 -1.89 9.65 28.05
CA ILE A 197 -0.91 8.91 28.86
C ILE A 197 0.24 9.80 29.36
N ASN A 198 0.08 11.12 29.22
CA ASN A 198 1.08 12.11 29.64
C ASN A 198 1.52 11.88 31.09
N ASN A 199 2.84 11.81 31.30
CA ASN A 199 3.55 11.47 32.55
C ASN A 199 3.59 9.99 32.97
N LEU A 200 3.04 9.06 32.18
CA LEU A 200 3.24 7.63 32.39
C LEU A 200 4.40 7.12 31.52
N GLN A 201 5.19 6.19 32.05
CA GLN A 201 6.05 5.38 31.20
C GLN A 201 5.21 4.39 30.40
N PHE A 202 5.62 4.11 29.17
CA PHE A 202 4.95 3.17 28.29
C PHE A 202 5.95 2.17 27.69
N SER A 203 5.44 1.02 27.25
CA SER A 203 6.22 0.03 26.52
C SER A 203 5.99 0.14 25.02
N ILE A 204 7.02 -0.11 24.23
CA ILE A 204 6.97 -0.09 22.76
C ILE A 204 7.17 -1.51 22.24
N VAL A 205 6.32 -1.95 21.32
CA VAL A 205 6.54 -3.15 20.50
C VAL A 205 6.60 -2.70 19.05
N GLY A 206 7.81 -2.64 18.50
CA GLY A 206 8.03 -2.20 17.13
C GLY A 206 8.40 -3.37 16.22
N HIS A 207 7.72 -3.52 15.10
CA HIS A 207 8.01 -4.57 14.11
C HIS A 207 8.75 -3.96 12.90
N SER A 208 9.78 -4.63 12.38
CA SER A 208 10.48 -4.22 11.15
C SER A 208 10.92 -2.74 11.20
N LEU A 209 10.54 -1.91 10.22
CA LEU A 209 10.78 -0.46 10.27
C LEU A 209 10.26 0.22 11.56
N GLY A 210 9.12 -0.22 12.07
CA GLY A 210 8.53 0.30 13.30
C GLY A 210 9.40 0.07 14.55
N GLY A 211 10.23 -0.97 14.55
CA GLY A 211 11.21 -1.18 15.61
C GLY A 211 12.37 -0.19 15.55
N LEU A 212 12.78 0.25 14.36
CA LEU A 212 13.75 1.35 14.22
C LEU A 212 13.18 2.67 14.72
N VAL A 213 11.92 2.98 14.39
CA VAL A 213 11.22 4.16 14.91
C VAL A 213 11.21 4.16 16.44
N GLY A 214 10.75 3.06 17.04
CA GLY A 214 10.71 2.90 18.49
C GLY A 214 12.09 3.02 19.12
N ARG A 215 13.10 2.39 18.52
CA ARG A 215 14.49 2.41 19.00
C ARG A 215 15.05 3.81 19.05
N ILE A 216 15.00 4.52 17.92
CA ILE A 216 15.54 5.88 17.80
C ILE A 216 14.79 6.83 18.75
N PHE A 217 13.47 6.66 18.89
CA PHE A 217 12.69 7.38 19.89
C PHE A 217 13.20 7.12 21.31
N ALA A 218 13.42 5.86 21.69
CA ALA A 218 13.92 5.50 23.03
C ALA A 218 15.32 6.05 23.31
N GLN A 219 16.20 6.11 22.31
CA GLN A 219 17.51 6.74 22.44
C GLN A 219 17.41 8.26 22.69
N LYS A 220 16.39 8.93 22.15
CA LYS A 220 16.08 10.35 22.40
C LYS A 220 15.33 10.59 23.73
N ASN A 221 14.49 9.64 24.17
CA ASN A 221 13.49 9.83 25.21
C ASN A 221 13.49 8.73 26.29
N LYS A 222 14.68 8.29 26.71
CA LYS A 222 14.87 7.13 27.61
C LYS A 222 13.99 7.15 28.86
N SER A 223 13.78 8.30 29.49
CA SER A 223 13.00 8.42 30.74
C SER A 223 11.51 8.14 30.58
N GLN A 224 10.97 8.25 29.35
CA GLN A 224 9.56 8.00 29.04
C GLN A 224 9.28 6.52 28.73
N VAL A 225 10.31 5.73 28.42
CA VAL A 225 10.16 4.36 27.93
C VAL A 225 10.39 3.38 29.08
N ASN A 226 9.38 2.55 29.37
CA ASN A 226 9.49 1.44 30.32
C ASN A 226 10.27 0.27 29.72
N ARG A 227 9.86 -0.19 28.53
CA ARG A 227 10.55 -1.22 27.74
C ARG A 227 10.34 -0.98 26.25
N ILE A 228 11.29 -1.42 25.44
CA ILE A 228 11.17 -1.51 24.00
C ILE A 228 11.53 -2.91 23.53
N ILE A 229 10.62 -3.53 22.80
CA ILE A 229 10.82 -4.81 22.13
C ILE A 229 10.76 -4.55 20.63
N THR A 230 11.85 -4.85 19.92
CA THR A 230 11.87 -4.78 18.46
C THR A 230 11.80 -6.16 17.87
N VAL A 231 10.94 -6.38 16.88
CA VAL A 231 10.71 -7.68 16.25
C VAL A 231 11.14 -7.61 14.80
N GLY A 232 12.12 -8.42 14.39
CA GLY A 232 12.62 -8.47 13.00
C GLY A 232 13.11 -7.12 12.47
N SER A 233 13.70 -6.27 13.31
CA SER A 233 14.00 -4.88 12.93
C SER A 233 15.42 -4.72 12.38
N PRO A 234 15.63 -4.05 11.24
CA PRO A 234 16.93 -3.99 10.57
C PRO A 234 17.84 -2.90 11.15
N HIS A 235 18.39 -3.13 12.34
CA HIS A 235 19.23 -2.16 13.06
C HIS A 235 20.53 -1.77 12.34
N GLN A 236 20.96 -2.56 11.36
CA GLN A 236 22.10 -2.27 10.49
C GLN A 236 21.69 -2.12 9.01
N GLY A 237 20.40 -1.96 8.74
CA GLY A 237 19.84 -1.84 7.39
C GLY A 237 19.52 -3.19 6.71
N VAL A 238 19.05 -3.11 5.47
CA VAL A 238 18.70 -4.26 4.61
C VAL A 238 19.37 -4.08 3.24
N VAL A 239 19.78 -5.17 2.59
CA VAL A 239 20.54 -5.09 1.33
C VAL A 239 19.65 -4.83 0.11
N GLN A 240 18.36 -5.12 0.24
CA GLN A 240 17.35 -5.06 -0.83
C GLN A 240 17.19 -3.64 -1.40
N VAL A 241 17.43 -2.59 -0.61
CA VAL A 241 17.34 -1.19 -1.06
C VAL A 241 18.50 -0.74 -1.97
N TYR A 242 19.54 -1.57 -2.14
CA TYR A 242 20.70 -1.24 -2.96
C TYR A 242 20.33 -1.02 -4.43
N LYS A 243 19.69 -2.01 -5.07
CA LYS A 243 19.32 -1.95 -6.49
C LYS A 243 18.34 -0.81 -6.82
N PRO A 244 17.28 -0.56 -6.02
CA PRO A 244 16.40 0.58 -6.21
C PRO A 244 17.14 1.93 -6.13
N LEU A 245 18.03 2.11 -5.15
CA LEU A 245 18.73 3.39 -4.94
C LEU A 245 19.89 3.63 -5.89
N GLU A 246 20.60 2.58 -6.31
CA GLU A 246 21.75 2.71 -7.20
C GLU A 246 21.36 2.61 -8.68
N GLY A 247 20.36 1.81 -9.03
CA GLY A 247 19.98 1.53 -10.42
C GLY A 247 18.53 1.83 -10.79
N GLY A 248 17.65 2.00 -9.80
CA GLY A 248 16.19 2.02 -10.05
C GLY A 248 15.61 0.65 -10.38
N GLU A 249 16.41 -0.41 -10.19
CA GLU A 249 15.99 -1.80 -10.47
C GLU A 249 15.29 -2.37 -9.23
N ILE A 250 14.09 -2.92 -9.42
CA ILE A 250 13.29 -3.55 -8.37
C ILE A 250 13.17 -5.04 -8.70
N ASP A 251 13.85 -5.89 -7.92
CA ASP A 251 13.74 -7.35 -8.05
C ASP A 251 12.36 -7.81 -7.55
N ARG A 252 11.73 -8.74 -8.27
CA ARG A 252 10.46 -9.32 -7.80
C ARG A 252 10.70 -10.20 -6.57
N ASP A 253 9.98 -9.89 -5.50
CA ASP A 253 10.00 -10.63 -4.25
C ASP A 253 8.60 -10.63 -3.62
N ASN A 254 8.28 -11.61 -2.78
CA ASN A 254 6.96 -11.71 -2.13
C ASN A 254 6.93 -10.93 -0.81
N THR A 255 7.33 -9.65 -0.86
CA THR A 255 7.51 -8.81 0.33
C THR A 255 6.80 -7.47 0.23
N PHE A 256 6.47 -6.88 1.38
CA PHE A 256 5.90 -5.52 1.43
C PHE A 256 6.87 -4.44 0.95
N LEU A 257 8.18 -4.64 1.09
CA LEU A 257 9.18 -3.72 0.55
C LEU A 257 9.08 -3.63 -0.97
N TRP A 258 9.12 -4.79 -1.64
CA TRP A 258 8.94 -4.89 -3.08
C TRP A 258 7.63 -4.25 -3.55
N LEU A 259 6.52 -4.60 -2.89
CA LEU A 259 5.20 -4.12 -3.29
C LEU A 259 5.11 -2.59 -3.17
N ALA A 260 5.64 -2.02 -2.09
CA ALA A 260 5.67 -0.58 -1.89
C ALA A 260 6.52 0.12 -2.95
N GLU A 261 7.73 -0.37 -3.23
CA GLU A 261 8.61 0.20 -4.24
C GLU A 261 7.94 0.21 -5.62
N LYS A 262 7.24 -0.88 -5.98
CA LYS A 262 6.44 -0.96 -7.21
C LYS A 262 5.33 0.08 -7.24
N ILE A 263 4.53 0.17 -6.18
CA ILE A 263 3.42 1.14 -6.09
C ILE A 263 3.96 2.57 -6.17
N ILE A 264 5.00 2.89 -5.41
CA ILE A 264 5.59 4.25 -5.40
C ILE A 264 6.14 4.59 -6.78
N LEU A 265 6.89 3.69 -7.40
CA LEU A 265 7.43 3.93 -8.73
C LEU A 265 6.29 4.14 -9.73
N PHE A 266 5.29 3.26 -9.78
CA PHE A 266 4.19 3.37 -10.74
C PHE A 266 3.36 4.65 -10.53
N LEU A 267 3.12 5.05 -9.27
CA LEU A 267 2.34 6.25 -8.96
C LEU A 267 3.08 7.56 -9.29
N ASN A 268 4.41 7.56 -9.25
CA ASN A 268 5.21 8.78 -9.26
C ASN A 268 6.14 8.95 -10.45
N LYS A 269 6.38 7.88 -11.23
CA LYS A 269 7.30 7.92 -12.36
C LYS A 269 6.81 8.94 -13.39
N SER A 270 7.68 9.90 -13.70
CA SER A 270 7.47 10.83 -14.81
C SER A 270 8.05 10.25 -16.11
N THR A 271 7.82 10.95 -17.23
CA THR A 271 8.37 10.55 -18.53
C THR A 271 9.87 10.78 -18.68
N VAL A 272 10.48 11.58 -17.80
CA VAL A 272 11.87 12.07 -17.93
C VAL A 272 12.77 11.67 -16.78
N GLU A 273 12.23 11.54 -15.57
CA GLU A 273 12.98 11.14 -14.38
C GLU A 273 13.26 9.63 -14.43
N SER A 274 14.48 9.23 -14.08
CA SER A 274 14.78 7.80 -14.00
C SER A 274 14.16 7.17 -12.77
N ASP A 275 13.95 5.86 -12.82
CA ASP A 275 13.34 5.09 -11.73
C ASP A 275 14.13 5.27 -10.43
N ARG A 276 15.46 5.28 -10.53
CA ARG A 276 16.38 5.55 -9.43
C ARG A 276 16.10 6.89 -8.73
N VAL A 277 15.99 7.95 -9.51
CA VAL A 277 15.79 9.30 -8.97
C VAL A 277 14.38 9.44 -8.40
N THR A 278 13.38 8.85 -9.08
CA THR A 278 12.00 8.78 -8.59
C THR A 278 11.94 8.09 -7.21
N ILE A 279 12.56 6.92 -7.07
CA ILE A 279 12.61 6.17 -5.81
C ILE A 279 13.35 6.96 -4.74
N ALA A 280 14.54 7.50 -5.02
CA ALA A 280 15.30 8.30 -4.05
C ALA A 280 14.52 9.52 -3.54
N ASN A 281 13.72 10.16 -4.39
CA ASN A 281 12.94 11.35 -4.05
C ASN A 281 11.62 11.03 -3.33
N LYS A 282 10.90 10.00 -3.76
CA LYS A 282 9.56 9.66 -3.27
C LYS A 282 9.57 8.65 -2.12
N PHE A 283 10.70 7.97 -1.95
CA PHE A 283 10.89 6.94 -0.96
C PHE A 283 12.20 7.12 -0.18
N PRO A 284 12.42 8.29 0.46
CA PRO A 284 13.70 8.62 1.11
C PRO A 284 14.08 7.68 2.26
N VAL A 285 13.12 7.00 2.91
CA VAL A 285 13.43 6.00 3.95
C VAL A 285 14.33 4.88 3.44
N ALA A 286 14.32 4.58 2.12
CA ALA A 286 15.19 3.56 1.54
C ALA A 286 16.67 3.86 1.85
N LYS A 287 17.05 5.13 1.86
CA LYS A 287 18.41 5.55 2.22
C LYS A 287 18.71 5.34 3.70
N ASP A 288 17.71 5.56 4.56
CA ASP A 288 17.81 5.32 6.01
C ASP A 288 17.78 3.82 6.36
N LEU A 289 17.41 2.96 5.42
CA LEU A 289 17.48 1.50 5.50
C LEU A 289 18.73 0.92 4.82
N PHE A 290 19.55 1.75 4.18
CA PHE A 290 20.74 1.28 3.48
C PHE A 290 21.75 0.63 4.47
N PRO A 291 22.46 -0.44 4.09
CA PRO A 291 23.31 -1.18 5.03
C PRO A 291 24.43 -0.33 5.65
N THR A 292 24.71 -0.58 6.92
CA THR A 292 25.89 -0.05 7.65
C THR A 292 27.01 -1.08 7.81
N PHE A 293 26.89 -2.25 7.18
CA PHE A 293 27.86 -3.34 7.16
C PHE A 293 28.29 -3.65 5.72
N SER A 294 29.45 -4.28 5.54
CA SER A 294 29.90 -4.69 4.20
C SER A 294 28.99 -5.77 3.61
N PHE A 295 28.37 -5.46 2.48
CA PHE A 295 27.46 -6.35 1.76
C PHE A 295 27.83 -6.52 0.28
N LEU A 296 28.77 -5.74 -0.24
CA LEU A 296 29.26 -5.90 -1.61
C LEU A 296 30.57 -6.68 -1.63
N LYS A 297 30.70 -7.56 -2.63
CA LYS A 297 31.94 -8.29 -2.94
C LYS A 297 32.32 -8.08 -4.39
N ASP A 298 33.61 -7.90 -4.66
CA ASP A 298 34.10 -7.91 -6.04
C ASP A 298 34.06 -9.32 -6.65
N LEU A 299 34.40 -9.44 -7.94
CA LEU A 299 34.42 -10.72 -8.66
C LEU A 299 35.44 -11.74 -8.10
N SER A 300 36.40 -11.30 -7.27
CA SER A 300 37.33 -12.19 -6.57
C SER A 300 36.81 -12.66 -5.21
N GLY A 301 35.63 -12.19 -4.79
CA GLY A 301 35.01 -12.48 -3.50
C GLY A 301 35.50 -11.57 -2.37
N LYS A 302 36.31 -10.55 -2.65
CA LYS A 302 36.80 -9.61 -1.65
C LYS A 302 35.71 -8.61 -1.29
N GLU A 303 35.45 -8.45 0.01
CA GLU A 303 34.49 -7.47 0.51
C GLU A 303 34.91 -6.04 0.24
N ILE A 304 33.92 -5.22 -0.08
CA ILE A 304 34.05 -3.78 -0.28
C ILE A 304 33.56 -3.09 1.00
N PRO A 305 34.42 -2.32 1.67
CA PRO A 305 34.02 -1.54 2.84
C PRO A 305 32.96 -0.49 2.50
N ILE A 306 31.95 -0.32 3.37
CA ILE A 306 30.95 0.77 3.28
C ILE A 306 31.62 2.15 3.20
N GLU A 307 32.78 2.31 3.84
CA GLU A 307 33.61 3.52 3.82
C GLU A 307 33.94 4.00 2.40
N ASN A 308 34.05 3.07 1.45
CA ASN A 308 34.42 3.33 0.07
C ASN A 308 33.23 3.57 -0.86
N MET A 309 32.00 3.40 -0.36
CA MET A 309 30.78 3.53 -1.16
C MET A 309 30.34 4.99 -1.28
N SER A 310 29.62 5.30 -2.34
CA SER A 310 29.05 6.60 -2.67
C SER A 310 27.74 6.86 -1.92
N VAL A 311 26.86 5.85 -1.84
CA VAL A 311 25.66 5.88 -1.02
C VAL A 311 25.96 5.30 0.36
N LYS A 312 25.57 6.03 1.40
CA LYS A 312 25.79 5.66 2.80
C LYS A 312 24.59 6.03 3.65
N ASN A 313 24.37 5.22 4.68
CA ASN A 313 23.39 5.48 5.72
C ASN A 313 24.03 6.26 6.88
N SER A 314 23.98 7.59 6.83
CA SER A 314 24.50 8.42 7.93
C SER A 314 23.66 8.30 9.21
N LEU A 315 22.37 8.00 9.09
CA LEU A 315 21.45 7.95 10.22
C LEU A 315 21.74 6.76 11.13
N LEU A 316 21.65 5.53 10.62
CA LEU A 316 21.91 4.34 11.42
C LEU A 316 23.37 4.30 11.88
N PHE A 317 24.31 4.77 11.05
CA PHE A 317 25.71 4.88 11.48
C PHE A 317 25.85 5.73 12.76
N SER A 318 25.15 6.88 12.83
CA SER A 318 25.15 7.74 14.02
C SER A 318 24.44 7.10 15.22
N TYR A 319 23.25 6.53 15.02
CA TYR A 319 22.45 5.96 16.11
C TYR A 319 22.96 4.60 16.61
N ASN A 320 23.81 3.93 15.84
CA ASN A 320 24.50 2.70 16.26
C ASN A 320 25.62 2.99 17.27
N GLN A 321 26.24 4.19 17.24
CA GLN A 321 27.34 4.53 18.16
C GLN A 321 26.92 4.54 19.63
N ASN A 322 25.67 4.89 19.91
CA ASN A 322 25.11 5.01 21.26
C ASN A 322 23.89 4.09 21.46
N PHE A 323 23.83 2.97 20.73
CA PHE A 323 22.71 2.03 20.87
C PHE A 323 22.73 1.33 22.24
N SER A 324 23.92 1.00 22.75
CA SER A 324 24.10 0.35 24.05
C SER A 324 23.51 1.15 25.22
N ASP A 325 23.33 2.47 25.07
CA ASP A 325 22.75 3.33 26.11
C ASP A 325 21.31 2.93 26.50
N ILE A 326 20.59 2.24 25.62
CA ILE A 326 19.20 1.80 25.88
C ILE A 326 19.05 0.30 26.12
N PHE A 327 20.12 -0.50 26.06
CA PHE A 327 20.08 -1.95 26.32
C PHE A 327 19.37 -2.34 27.65
N PRO A 328 19.50 -1.59 28.76
CA PRO A 328 18.78 -1.93 30.00
C PRO A 328 17.24 -1.99 29.90
N LEU A 329 16.67 -1.41 28.85
CA LEU A 329 15.22 -1.37 28.59
C LEU A 329 14.88 -1.84 27.18
N PHE A 330 15.85 -2.35 26.43
CA PHE A 330 15.70 -2.80 25.05
C PHE A 330 15.84 -4.32 24.94
N THR A 331 15.09 -4.94 24.04
CA THR A 331 15.29 -6.33 23.66
C THR A 331 14.93 -6.52 22.18
N ALA A 332 15.80 -7.17 21.41
CA ALA A 332 15.50 -7.55 20.05
C ALA A 332 14.98 -9.00 20.00
N ILE A 333 13.88 -9.23 19.29
CA ILE A 333 13.46 -10.55 18.81
C ILE A 333 13.84 -10.63 17.33
N TYR A 334 14.57 -11.66 16.92
CA TYR A 334 15.00 -11.84 15.53
C TYR A 334 14.78 -13.26 15.03
N GLY A 335 14.58 -13.39 13.71
CA GLY A 335 14.29 -14.65 13.04
C GLY A 335 15.53 -15.30 12.42
N GLU A 336 15.64 -16.62 12.55
CA GLU A 336 16.58 -17.47 11.81
C GLU A 336 15.82 -18.69 11.27
N LYS A 337 15.07 -18.52 10.18
CA LYS A 337 14.32 -19.64 9.58
C LYS A 337 15.25 -20.60 8.84
N ASP A 338 16.05 -20.05 7.93
CA ASP A 338 17.13 -20.74 7.22
C ASP A 338 18.14 -19.72 6.62
N LYS A 339 18.98 -20.16 5.67
CA LYS A 339 20.02 -19.34 5.01
C LYS A 339 19.60 -18.68 3.69
N ASN A 340 18.30 -18.38 3.52
CA ASN A 340 17.76 -17.74 2.32
C ASN A 340 17.47 -16.25 2.50
N THR A 341 18.08 -15.58 3.48
CA THR A 341 17.92 -14.12 3.64
C THR A 341 18.97 -13.38 2.84
N PRO A 342 18.61 -12.41 1.97
CA PRO A 342 19.57 -11.66 1.18
C PRO A 342 20.67 -11.03 2.05
N ALA A 343 21.92 -11.42 1.80
CA ALA A 343 23.09 -10.98 2.57
C ALA A 343 23.94 -9.95 1.83
N GLY A 344 23.82 -9.89 0.49
CA GLY A 344 24.51 -8.89 -0.31
C GLY A 344 24.67 -9.32 -1.77
N PHE A 345 25.58 -8.64 -2.47
CA PHE A 345 25.78 -8.82 -3.91
C PHE A 345 27.25 -9.00 -4.29
N ILE A 346 27.50 -9.88 -5.26
CA ILE A 346 28.74 -9.88 -6.03
C ILE A 346 28.54 -8.89 -7.18
N ILE A 347 29.46 -7.93 -7.30
CA ILE A 347 29.32 -6.81 -8.24
C ILE A 347 30.33 -6.85 -9.38
N GLU A 348 29.95 -6.21 -10.49
CA GLU A 348 30.81 -5.92 -11.63
C GLU A 348 30.89 -4.41 -11.92
N PRO A 349 31.92 -3.95 -12.65
CA PRO A 349 32.03 -2.55 -13.05
C PRO A 349 30.82 -2.09 -13.89
N GLN A 350 30.45 -0.82 -13.77
CA GLN A 350 29.42 -0.19 -14.58
C GLN A 350 29.69 -0.37 -16.08
N ASN A 351 28.64 -0.70 -16.85
CA ASN A 351 28.71 -0.60 -18.30
C ASN A 351 28.54 0.87 -18.76
N SER A 352 28.71 1.12 -20.07
CA SER A 352 28.62 2.48 -20.63
C SER A 352 27.27 3.17 -20.42
N LEU A 353 26.17 2.40 -20.37
CA LEU A 353 24.85 2.96 -20.12
C LEU A 353 24.68 3.35 -18.64
N ASP A 354 25.15 2.50 -17.73
CA ASP A 354 25.14 2.77 -16.30
C ASP A 354 25.98 4.01 -15.98
N LEU A 355 27.17 4.17 -16.59
CA LEU A 355 27.99 5.38 -16.47
C LEU A 355 27.28 6.64 -17.00
N LEU A 356 26.57 6.53 -18.12
CA LEU A 356 25.83 7.64 -18.72
C LEU A 356 24.66 8.10 -17.84
N LEU A 357 23.93 7.15 -17.26
CA LEU A 357 22.78 7.39 -16.37
C LEU A 357 23.19 7.65 -14.92
N GLY A 358 24.47 7.41 -14.60
CA GLY A 358 25.05 7.48 -13.26
C GLY A 358 24.56 6.39 -12.32
N ASN A 359 24.09 5.25 -12.84
CA ASN A 359 23.56 4.13 -12.07
C ASN A 359 24.69 3.21 -11.58
N TYR A 360 24.56 2.60 -10.40
CA TYR A 360 25.53 1.64 -9.86
C TYR A 360 26.94 2.23 -9.71
N SER A 361 27.05 3.44 -9.16
CA SER A 361 28.34 4.07 -8.84
C SER A 361 29.22 3.19 -7.95
N ASP A 362 28.59 2.39 -7.08
CA ASP A 362 29.27 1.44 -6.20
C ASP A 362 29.39 0.03 -6.79
N GLY A 363 28.92 -0.14 -8.03
CA GLY A 363 29.05 -1.32 -8.87
C GLY A 363 27.77 -2.13 -9.02
N LYS A 364 27.64 -2.77 -10.18
CA LYS A 364 26.38 -3.40 -10.60
C LYS A 364 26.27 -4.81 -10.05
N PRO A 365 25.17 -5.18 -9.37
CA PRO A 365 24.94 -6.56 -8.95
C PRO A 365 24.92 -7.51 -10.13
N LYS A 366 25.74 -8.56 -10.03
CA LYS A 366 25.74 -9.70 -10.93
C LYS A 366 25.03 -10.90 -10.31
N GLU A 367 25.27 -11.12 -9.03
CA GLU A 367 24.72 -12.26 -8.27
C GLU A 367 24.41 -11.83 -6.84
N SER A 368 23.35 -12.38 -6.27
CA SER A 368 23.00 -12.22 -4.85
C SER A 368 23.53 -13.40 -4.05
N TYR A 369 23.99 -13.16 -2.82
CA TYR A 369 24.29 -14.23 -1.87
C TYR A 369 23.44 -14.06 -0.60
N PHE A 370 23.26 -15.16 0.13
CA PHE A 370 22.29 -15.27 1.22
C PHE A 370 22.94 -15.80 2.50
N ASP A 371 22.34 -15.49 3.64
CA ASP A 371 22.76 -15.97 4.96
C ASP A 371 21.54 -16.09 5.91
N LEU A 372 21.80 -16.39 7.18
CA LEU A 372 20.80 -16.54 8.24
C LEU A 372 20.02 -15.24 8.47
N GLY A 373 18.69 -15.37 8.51
CA GLY A 373 17.78 -14.29 8.84
C GLY A 373 16.32 -14.73 8.75
N ASP A 374 15.44 -13.75 8.61
CA ASP A 374 13.98 -13.93 8.58
C ASP A 374 13.38 -13.79 7.16
N TYR A 375 14.19 -14.00 6.11
CA TYR A 375 13.89 -13.74 4.68
C TYR A 375 13.85 -12.28 4.26
N MET A 376 13.82 -11.32 5.20
CA MET A 376 13.92 -9.89 4.90
C MET A 376 15.17 -9.27 5.55
N VAL A 377 15.38 -9.53 6.82
CA VAL A 377 16.39 -8.93 7.66
C VAL A 377 17.40 -9.99 8.09
N LEU A 378 18.68 -9.73 7.81
CA LEU A 378 19.76 -10.59 8.29
C LEU A 378 19.80 -10.63 9.81
N SER A 379 20.13 -11.80 10.35
CA SER A 379 20.28 -11.98 11.79
C SER A 379 21.32 -11.02 12.37
N ASN A 380 22.43 -10.79 11.67
CA ASN A 380 23.44 -9.80 12.07
C ASN A 380 22.94 -8.35 12.04
N SER A 381 21.95 -8.04 11.20
CA SER A 381 21.32 -6.72 11.18
C SER A 381 20.30 -6.57 12.31
N ALA A 382 19.59 -7.64 12.68
CA ALA A 382 18.56 -7.61 13.71
C ALA A 382 19.07 -7.83 15.15
N ARG A 383 20.10 -8.66 15.35
CA ARG A 383 20.67 -8.96 16.67
C ARG A 383 21.69 -7.88 17.02
N GLN A 384 21.42 -7.07 18.05
CA GLN A 384 22.30 -5.97 18.44
C GLN A 384 22.59 -5.93 19.94
N ASP A 385 21.73 -6.54 20.77
CA ASP A 385 21.90 -6.62 22.22
C ASP A 385 22.32 -8.04 22.64
N THR A 386 23.00 -8.16 23.78
CA THR A 386 23.41 -9.46 24.35
C THR A 386 22.23 -10.33 24.75
N ASP A 387 21.11 -9.69 25.07
CA ASP A 387 19.87 -10.36 25.50
C ASP A 387 18.89 -10.53 24.31
N SER A 388 19.40 -10.45 23.07
CA SER A 388 18.58 -10.67 21.87
C SER A 388 18.02 -12.09 21.84
N GLU A 389 16.75 -12.20 21.47
CA GLU A 389 15.96 -13.41 21.51
C GLU A 389 15.76 -13.96 20.10
N LYS A 390 16.36 -15.12 19.84
CA LYS A 390 16.23 -15.80 18.56
C LYS A 390 14.97 -16.64 18.52
N LEU A 391 14.24 -16.58 17.40
CA LEU A 391 13.19 -17.53 17.04
C LEU A 391 13.40 -18.06 15.61
N ASN A 392 12.90 -19.27 15.30
CA ASN A 392 13.08 -19.88 13.98
C ASN A 392 11.87 -19.59 13.06
N PHE A 393 11.61 -18.32 12.78
CA PHE A 393 10.47 -17.84 11.98
C PHE A 393 10.93 -16.86 10.90
N ASP A 394 10.15 -16.75 9.83
CA ASP A 394 10.31 -15.65 8.86
C ASP A 394 9.75 -14.32 9.39
N HIS A 395 9.95 -13.28 8.60
CA HIS A 395 9.62 -11.90 8.94
C HIS A 395 8.13 -11.68 9.23
N GLY A 396 7.24 -12.42 8.56
CA GLY A 396 5.79 -12.34 8.81
C GLY A 396 5.36 -13.22 9.99
N GLU A 397 5.94 -14.41 10.09
CA GLU A 397 5.65 -15.38 11.15
C GLU A 397 6.08 -14.86 12.52
N ILE A 398 7.20 -14.14 12.62
CA ILE A 398 7.78 -13.70 13.88
C ILE A 398 6.95 -12.63 14.63
N ILE A 399 5.93 -12.05 13.99
CA ILE A 399 4.97 -11.15 14.64
C ILE A 399 3.56 -11.75 14.74
N THR A 400 3.27 -12.80 13.96
CA THR A 400 1.93 -13.41 13.86
C THR A 400 1.77 -14.69 14.66
N LYS A 401 2.81 -15.51 14.78
CA LYS A 401 2.73 -16.83 15.41
C LYS A 401 2.58 -16.74 16.93
N LYS A 402 1.94 -17.75 17.52
CA LYS A 402 1.69 -17.78 18.98
C LYS A 402 2.97 -17.72 19.80
N GLU A 403 4.01 -18.45 19.40
CA GLU A 403 5.28 -18.49 20.14
C GLU A 403 5.95 -17.11 20.22
N PRO A 404 6.15 -16.37 19.12
CA PRO A 404 6.62 -14.98 19.19
C PRO A 404 5.71 -14.06 20.01
N ILE A 405 4.38 -14.17 19.90
CA ILE A 405 3.45 -13.37 20.71
C ILE A 405 3.66 -13.66 22.20
N LYS A 406 3.75 -14.93 22.60
CA LYS A 406 4.07 -15.31 23.99
C LYS A 406 5.42 -14.73 24.43
N LYS A 407 6.43 -14.75 23.55
CA LYS A 407 7.75 -14.18 23.84
C LYS A 407 7.68 -12.67 24.08
N ILE A 408 6.95 -11.93 23.24
CA ILE A 408 6.69 -10.50 23.43
C ILE A 408 6.04 -10.24 24.80
N LEU A 409 4.99 -10.99 25.15
CA LEU A 409 4.29 -10.82 26.43
C LEU A 409 5.20 -11.10 27.63
N SER A 410 6.00 -12.16 27.58
CA SER A 410 7.00 -12.48 28.60
C SER A 410 8.02 -11.35 28.77
N LEU A 411 8.51 -10.79 27.67
CA LEU A 411 9.41 -9.63 27.67
C LEU A 411 8.71 -8.32 28.06
N LEU A 412 7.38 -8.26 28.09
CA LEU A 412 6.63 -7.15 28.69
C LEU A 412 6.31 -7.39 30.17
N ASN A 413 6.70 -8.54 30.74
CA ASN A 413 6.32 -9.02 32.07
C ASN A 413 4.79 -9.10 32.26
N ILE A 414 4.06 -9.49 31.20
CA ILE A 414 2.61 -9.68 31.26
C ILE A 414 2.33 -11.15 31.51
N ASN A 415 1.59 -11.44 32.59
CA ASN A 415 1.11 -12.80 32.85
C ASN A 415 0.00 -13.16 31.86
N PHE A 416 0.07 -14.35 31.26
CA PHE A 416 -0.92 -14.86 30.31
C PHE A 416 -1.15 -16.36 30.51
N SER A 417 -2.31 -16.84 30.07
CA SER A 417 -2.56 -18.27 29.83
C SER A 417 -2.64 -18.54 28.32
N ASP A 418 -2.47 -19.80 27.92
CA ASP A 418 -2.41 -20.21 26.53
C ASP A 418 -3.74 -19.97 25.77
N GLU A 419 -4.87 -20.02 26.48
CA GLU A 419 -6.21 -19.79 25.92
C GLU A 419 -6.45 -18.33 25.55
N GLN A 420 -5.70 -17.39 26.13
CA GLN A 420 -5.82 -15.96 25.83
C GLN A 420 -5.04 -15.56 24.56
N ILE A 421 -4.13 -16.42 24.09
CA ILE A 421 -3.23 -16.13 22.96
C ILE A 421 -3.93 -16.42 21.62
N VAL A 422 -4.08 -15.37 20.82
CA VAL A 422 -4.65 -15.41 19.48
C VAL A 422 -3.52 -15.39 18.45
N GLU A 423 -3.47 -16.41 17.58
CA GLU A 423 -2.55 -16.40 16.45
C GLU A 423 -3.02 -15.39 15.39
N GLY A 424 -2.08 -14.64 14.82
CA GLY A 424 -2.31 -13.74 13.71
C GLY A 424 -2.38 -14.46 12.37
N GLN A 425 -2.41 -13.67 11.30
CA GLN A 425 -2.33 -14.16 9.92
C GLN A 425 -1.38 -13.27 9.13
N ILE A 426 -0.72 -13.85 8.14
CA ILE A 426 0.13 -13.13 7.19
C ILE A 426 -0.75 -12.67 6.02
N THR A 427 -0.56 -11.43 5.59
CA THR A 427 -1.17 -10.95 4.35
C THR A 427 -0.42 -11.53 3.15
N LYS A 428 -1.15 -12.28 2.31
CA LYS A 428 -0.59 -12.89 1.12
C LYS A 428 -0.55 -11.89 -0.03
N ILE A 429 0.65 -11.60 -0.53
CA ILE A 429 0.91 -10.64 -1.61
C ILE A 429 0.87 -11.32 -2.99
N SER A 430 1.36 -12.54 -3.12
CA SER A 430 1.31 -13.32 -4.37
C SER A 430 0.61 -14.66 -4.16
N PRO A 431 -0.37 -15.05 -5.01
CA PRO A 431 -1.05 -14.24 -6.02
C PRO A 431 -2.04 -13.24 -5.40
N SER A 432 -2.20 -12.06 -6.01
CA SER A 432 -3.20 -11.06 -5.62
C SER A 432 -3.61 -10.12 -6.77
N LEU A 433 -4.72 -9.42 -6.56
CA LEU A 433 -5.15 -8.29 -7.38
C LEU A 433 -5.24 -7.03 -6.51
N ILE A 434 -4.72 -5.92 -7.03
CA ILE A 434 -4.71 -4.62 -6.37
C ILE A 434 -5.35 -3.61 -7.30
N PHE A 435 -6.33 -2.87 -6.80
CA PHE A 435 -6.93 -1.74 -7.50
C PHE A 435 -6.69 -0.50 -6.66
N LEU A 436 -6.11 0.54 -7.26
CA LEU A 436 -5.93 1.86 -6.65
C LEU A 436 -6.69 2.89 -7.48
N ILE A 437 -7.46 3.76 -6.84
CA ILE A 437 -8.26 4.76 -7.57
C ILE A 437 -7.84 6.18 -7.20
N LYS A 438 -7.45 6.97 -8.20
CA LYS A 438 -7.28 8.43 -8.12
C LYS A 438 -8.51 9.07 -8.73
N SER A 439 -9.41 9.60 -7.91
CA SER A 439 -10.72 9.94 -8.46
C SER A 439 -11.60 10.82 -7.58
N PRO A 440 -12.60 11.49 -8.20
CA PRO A 440 -13.88 11.83 -7.59
C PRO A 440 -14.93 10.68 -7.62
N ALA A 441 -14.56 9.42 -7.77
CA ALA A 441 -15.42 8.25 -7.88
C ALA A 441 -14.98 7.17 -6.88
N THR A 442 -15.85 6.20 -6.63
CA THR A 442 -15.53 5.00 -5.84
C THR A 442 -15.53 3.77 -6.75
N MET A 443 -15.02 2.64 -6.26
CA MET A 443 -14.98 1.41 -7.03
C MET A 443 -15.39 0.18 -6.20
N LYS A 444 -15.87 -0.83 -6.91
CA LYS A 444 -16.05 -2.18 -6.38
C LYS A 444 -15.65 -3.22 -7.42
N VAL A 445 -15.27 -4.40 -6.97
CA VAL A 445 -14.92 -5.53 -7.84
C VAL A 445 -15.82 -6.71 -7.50
N GLU A 446 -16.42 -7.32 -8.51
CA GLU A 446 -17.28 -8.50 -8.38
C GLU A 446 -16.60 -9.73 -8.99
N PHE A 447 -16.55 -10.83 -8.24
CA PHE A 447 -15.98 -12.10 -8.69
C PHE A 447 -16.60 -13.27 -7.92
N ASN A 448 -17.11 -14.29 -8.62
CA ASN A 448 -17.70 -15.51 -8.03
C ASN A 448 -18.67 -15.22 -6.86
N ASN A 449 -19.62 -14.32 -7.06
CA ASN A 449 -20.61 -13.84 -6.06
C ASN A 449 -20.03 -13.07 -4.86
N ASN A 450 -18.71 -12.84 -4.80
CA ASN A 450 -18.09 -11.95 -3.84
C ASN A 450 -18.06 -10.52 -4.38
N THR A 451 -18.23 -9.55 -3.49
CA THR A 451 -18.03 -8.14 -3.80
C THR A 451 -16.94 -7.59 -2.90
N TYR A 452 -15.91 -7.05 -3.52
CA TYR A 452 -14.82 -6.35 -2.87
C TYR A 452 -15.07 -4.85 -3.00
N ILE A 453 -15.09 -4.14 -1.87
CA ILE A 453 -15.44 -2.73 -1.80
C ILE A 453 -14.18 -1.92 -1.55
N GLU A 454 -14.05 -0.80 -2.24
CA GLU A 454 -12.96 0.15 -2.01
C GLU A 454 -12.96 0.66 -0.56
N ASN A 455 -11.76 0.67 0.02
CA ASN A 455 -11.52 1.23 1.33
C ASN A 455 -10.27 2.11 1.27
N ASP A 456 -10.46 3.42 1.31
CA ASP A 456 -9.38 4.41 1.30
C ASP A 456 -8.55 4.35 0.01
N GLY A 457 -9.26 4.39 -1.12
CA GLY A 457 -8.69 4.40 -2.46
C GLY A 457 -8.10 3.07 -2.92
N ILE A 458 -8.24 1.99 -2.13
CA ILE A 458 -7.68 0.66 -2.46
C ILE A 458 -8.70 -0.47 -2.33
N ILE A 459 -8.62 -1.42 -3.27
CA ILE A 459 -9.13 -2.79 -3.11
C ILE A 459 -7.93 -3.73 -3.22
N PHE A 460 -7.72 -4.57 -2.21
CA PHE A 460 -6.67 -5.59 -2.21
C PHE A 460 -7.33 -6.96 -2.05
N ILE A 461 -7.16 -7.82 -3.05
CA ILE A 461 -7.72 -9.18 -3.10
C ILE A 461 -6.56 -10.16 -2.93
N PRO A 462 -6.25 -10.60 -1.70
CA PRO A 462 -5.26 -11.65 -1.47
C PRO A 462 -5.77 -12.98 -2.03
N ASP A 463 -4.86 -13.89 -2.35
CA ASP A 463 -5.21 -15.24 -2.80
C ASP A 463 -6.13 -15.24 -4.03
N ALA A 464 -5.95 -14.25 -4.91
CA ALA A 464 -6.80 -14.06 -6.08
C ALA A 464 -6.78 -15.32 -6.96
N GLN A 465 -7.96 -15.80 -7.32
CA GLN A 465 -8.13 -16.96 -8.19
C GLN A 465 -8.18 -16.51 -9.64
N SER A 466 -7.75 -17.37 -10.56
CA SER A 466 -7.89 -17.09 -11.99
C SER A 466 -9.36 -16.93 -12.38
N GLY A 467 -9.62 -16.00 -13.30
CA GLY A 467 -10.93 -15.74 -13.86
C GLY A 467 -11.18 -14.26 -14.10
N ASN A 468 -12.42 -13.95 -14.43
CA ASN A 468 -12.82 -12.61 -14.87
C ASN A 468 -13.40 -11.80 -13.71
N TYR A 469 -12.70 -10.74 -13.33
CA TYR A 469 -13.10 -9.80 -12.29
C TYR A 469 -13.81 -8.60 -12.93
N TYR A 470 -15.00 -8.28 -12.44
CA TYR A 470 -15.79 -7.18 -12.95
C TYR A 470 -15.59 -5.95 -12.06
N LEU A 471 -14.73 -5.04 -12.52
CA LEU A 471 -14.51 -3.74 -11.89
C LEU A 471 -15.65 -2.80 -12.28
N LYS A 472 -16.27 -2.15 -11.28
CA LYS A 472 -17.28 -1.12 -11.46
C LYS A 472 -16.81 0.17 -10.78
N VAL A 473 -16.72 1.25 -11.54
CA VAL A 473 -16.37 2.59 -11.07
C VAL A 473 -17.64 3.43 -11.06
N GLN A 474 -18.05 3.94 -9.90
CA GLN A 474 -19.29 4.70 -9.74
C GLN A 474 -18.97 6.15 -9.33
N GLY A 475 -19.55 7.10 -10.05
CA GLY A 475 -19.33 8.53 -9.81
C GLY A 475 -19.75 8.97 -8.40
N VAL A 476 -18.90 9.78 -7.76
CA VAL A 476 -19.24 10.50 -6.52
C VAL A 476 -19.30 12.01 -6.80
N ASP A 477 -18.40 12.52 -7.62
CA ASP A 477 -18.40 13.87 -8.19
C ASP A 477 -17.99 13.81 -9.68
N GLN A 478 -18.22 14.89 -10.43
CA GLN A 478 -17.84 14.98 -11.84
C GLN A 478 -16.32 15.15 -11.97
N GLY A 479 -15.74 14.56 -13.02
CA GLY A 479 -14.33 14.71 -13.36
C GLY A 479 -13.63 13.41 -13.74
N GLU A 480 -12.35 13.53 -14.08
CA GLU A 480 -11.52 12.41 -14.51
C GLU A 480 -11.18 11.46 -13.36
N TYR A 481 -11.09 10.17 -13.68
CA TYR A 481 -10.58 9.15 -12.78
C TYR A 481 -9.52 8.29 -13.45
N GLU A 482 -8.62 7.76 -12.61
CA GLU A 482 -7.62 6.76 -12.98
C GLU A 482 -7.72 5.59 -12.00
N VAL A 483 -7.93 4.38 -12.52
CA VAL A 483 -7.82 3.13 -11.75
C VAL A 483 -6.54 2.42 -12.16
N ILE A 484 -5.62 2.25 -11.22
CA ILE A 484 -4.39 1.49 -11.38
C ILE A 484 -4.64 0.07 -10.91
N ILE A 485 -4.25 -0.90 -11.72
CA ILE A 485 -4.51 -2.32 -11.51
C ILE A 485 -3.17 -3.04 -11.47
N GLY A 486 -2.83 -3.58 -10.30
CA GLY A 486 -1.70 -4.47 -10.09
C GLY A 486 -2.17 -5.92 -10.12
N GLN A 487 -1.79 -6.65 -11.17
CA GLN A 487 -1.97 -8.09 -11.28
C GLN A 487 -0.68 -8.78 -10.80
N ILE A 488 -0.72 -9.43 -9.65
CA ILE A 488 0.43 -10.12 -9.07
C ILE A 488 0.17 -11.61 -9.17
N SER A 489 0.83 -12.28 -10.10
CA SER A 489 0.70 -13.73 -10.33
C SER A 489 1.97 -14.44 -9.87
N GLU A 490 1.97 -15.77 -9.83
CA GLU A 490 3.11 -16.55 -9.31
C GLU A 490 4.41 -16.31 -10.10
N ASN A 491 4.32 -16.18 -11.43
CA ASN A 491 5.47 -16.09 -12.33
C ASN A 491 5.86 -14.66 -12.72
N ASN A 492 4.96 -13.67 -12.61
CA ASN A 492 5.20 -12.28 -12.97
C ASN A 492 4.23 -11.33 -12.25
N ASP A 493 4.50 -10.03 -12.36
CA ASP A 493 3.57 -8.95 -12.05
C ASP A 493 3.31 -8.10 -13.30
N LEU A 494 2.12 -7.51 -13.39
CA LEU A 494 1.77 -6.54 -14.42
C LEU A 494 0.97 -5.39 -13.80
N TRP A 495 1.35 -4.17 -14.12
CA TRP A 495 0.70 -2.96 -13.63
C TRP A 495 0.23 -2.12 -14.81
N GLU A 496 -1.07 -1.86 -14.86
CA GLU A 496 -1.73 -1.12 -15.93
C GLU A 496 -2.74 -0.13 -15.33
N ASN A 497 -3.17 0.85 -16.12
CA ASN A 497 -4.15 1.83 -15.68
C ASN A 497 -5.29 2.00 -16.67
N ILE A 498 -6.48 2.22 -16.12
CA ILE A 498 -7.70 2.59 -16.84
C ILE A 498 -7.99 4.05 -16.51
N LYS A 499 -8.32 4.83 -17.53
CA LYS A 499 -8.75 6.22 -17.38
C LYS A 499 -10.19 6.37 -17.87
N GLY A 500 -10.96 7.20 -17.19
CA GLY A 500 -12.33 7.56 -17.56
C GLY A 500 -12.71 8.90 -16.98
N GLU A 501 -13.96 9.33 -17.21
CA GLU A 501 -14.48 10.62 -16.77
C GLU A 501 -15.95 10.50 -16.36
N ILE A 502 -16.29 10.97 -15.16
CA ILE A 502 -17.66 11.06 -14.67
C ILE A 502 -18.27 12.37 -15.17
N VAL A 503 -19.26 12.26 -16.07
CA VAL A 503 -19.92 13.41 -16.72
C VAL A 503 -21.41 13.50 -16.41
N GLN A 504 -22.05 12.39 -16.00
CA GLN A 504 -23.49 12.37 -15.72
C GLN A 504 -23.86 13.17 -14.47
N ALA A 505 -25.06 13.74 -14.47
CA ALA A 505 -25.71 14.31 -13.29
C ALA A 505 -27.11 13.68 -13.14
N PRO A 506 -27.47 13.09 -11.99
CA PRO A 506 -26.63 12.82 -10.80
C PRO A 506 -25.42 11.91 -11.08
N THR A 507 -24.31 12.13 -10.38
CA THR A 507 -23.03 11.44 -10.60
C THR A 507 -23.08 9.95 -10.24
N ASP A 508 -23.90 9.59 -9.26
CA ASP A 508 -24.10 8.22 -8.79
C ASP A 508 -24.85 7.32 -9.78
N PHE A 509 -25.42 7.88 -10.86
CA PHE A 509 -26.04 7.12 -11.95
C PHE A 509 -25.04 6.64 -13.01
N GLN A 510 -23.85 7.22 -13.08
CA GLN A 510 -22.81 6.74 -13.98
C GLN A 510 -22.02 5.62 -13.31
N VAL A 511 -22.04 4.45 -13.94
CA VAL A 511 -21.23 3.28 -13.54
C VAL A 511 -20.47 2.77 -14.75
N ASP A 512 -19.17 3.00 -14.77
CA ASP A 512 -18.27 2.50 -15.80
C ASP A 512 -17.80 1.09 -15.40
N SER A 513 -17.95 0.12 -16.31
CA SER A 513 -17.71 -1.30 -16.04
C SER A 513 -16.58 -1.85 -16.90
N TYR A 514 -15.65 -2.56 -16.27
CA TYR A 514 -14.48 -3.17 -16.91
C TYR A 514 -14.36 -4.64 -16.52
N SER A 515 -13.88 -5.43 -17.46
CA SER A 515 -13.67 -6.86 -17.31
C SER A 515 -12.17 -7.13 -17.27
N ILE A 516 -11.68 -7.65 -16.15
CA ILE A 516 -10.26 -7.90 -15.91
C ILE A 516 -10.05 -9.42 -15.86
N ASP A 517 -9.51 -9.98 -16.93
CA ASP A 517 -9.13 -11.39 -16.96
C ASP A 517 -7.80 -11.58 -16.24
N TYR A 518 -7.86 -12.25 -15.09
CA TYR A 518 -6.69 -12.48 -14.25
C TYR A 518 -6.33 -13.96 -14.26
N ASN A 519 -5.04 -14.24 -14.35
CA ASN A 519 -4.50 -15.60 -14.25
C ASN A 519 -3.47 -15.64 -13.12
N ASN A 520 -3.73 -16.46 -12.10
CA ASN A 520 -2.90 -16.53 -10.91
C ASN A 520 -1.50 -17.10 -11.15
N GLN A 521 -1.25 -17.80 -12.27
CA GLN A 521 0.08 -18.27 -12.65
C GLN A 521 0.87 -17.18 -13.37
N THR A 522 0.26 -16.55 -14.38
CA THR A 522 0.93 -15.54 -15.21
C THR A 522 -0.05 -14.42 -15.55
N ALA A 523 0.21 -13.21 -15.07
CA ALA A 523 -0.55 -12.01 -15.38
C ALA A 523 -0.46 -11.69 -16.87
N VAL A 524 -1.58 -11.29 -17.47
CA VAL A 524 -1.72 -10.94 -18.88
C VAL A 524 -2.26 -9.52 -19.02
N SER A 525 -1.86 -8.83 -20.10
CA SER A 525 -2.33 -7.47 -20.34
C SER A 525 -3.83 -7.44 -20.54
N MET A 526 -4.49 -6.49 -19.86
CA MET A 526 -5.91 -6.20 -20.05
C MET A 526 -6.17 -5.45 -21.37
N PHE A 527 -5.14 -4.98 -22.06
CA PHE A 527 -5.26 -4.38 -23.38
C PHE A 527 -4.87 -5.38 -24.49
N PRO A 528 -5.63 -5.44 -25.59
CA PRO A 528 -5.29 -6.31 -26.70
C PRO A 528 -3.96 -5.86 -27.33
N THR A 529 -3.04 -6.80 -27.56
CA THR A 529 -1.84 -6.55 -28.36
C THR A 529 -2.28 -6.04 -29.74
N PRO A 530 -1.78 -4.89 -30.23
CA PRO A 530 -2.18 -4.37 -31.53
C PRO A 530 -1.82 -5.39 -32.62
N THR A 531 -2.84 -6.00 -33.24
CA THR A 531 -2.67 -6.87 -34.40
C THR A 531 -2.07 -6.03 -35.53
N SER A 532 -0.86 -6.36 -35.97
CA SER A 532 -0.26 -5.74 -37.15
C SER A 532 -1.18 -5.95 -38.35
N ALA A 533 -1.83 -4.88 -38.83
CA ALA A 533 -2.63 -4.93 -40.04
C ALA A 533 -1.72 -5.36 -41.21
N PRO A 534 -2.15 -6.29 -42.09
CA PRO A 534 -1.36 -6.68 -43.24
C PRO A 534 -1.15 -5.43 -44.12
N THR A 535 0.11 -5.09 -44.35
CA THR A 535 0.53 -3.99 -45.23
C THR A 535 -0.14 -4.17 -46.59
N ALA A 536 -1.05 -3.25 -46.95
CA ALA A 536 -1.62 -3.21 -48.29
C ALA A 536 -0.48 -2.99 -49.30
N THR A 537 -0.30 -3.95 -50.20
CA THR A 537 0.66 -3.84 -51.31
C THR A 537 0.35 -2.59 -52.13
N PRO A 538 1.29 -1.64 -52.30
CA PRO A 538 1.02 -0.42 -53.03
C PRO A 538 0.76 -0.73 -54.52
N THR A 539 -0.38 -0.25 -55.01
CA THR A 539 -0.71 -0.23 -56.45
C THR A 539 0.21 0.78 -57.16
N PRO A 540 0.83 0.45 -58.31
CA PRO A 540 1.72 1.38 -59.00
C PRO A 540 0.94 2.56 -59.61
N ILE A 541 1.37 3.78 -59.28
CA ILE A 541 0.87 5.04 -59.85
C ILE A 541 1.58 5.30 -61.19
N PRO A 542 0.88 5.70 -62.27
CA PRO A 542 1.49 6.00 -63.56
C PRO A 542 2.24 7.33 -63.56
N THR A 543 3.40 7.36 -64.21
CA THR A 543 4.28 8.54 -64.36
C THR A 543 3.75 9.52 -65.40
N GLU A 544 3.51 10.79 -65.02
CA GLU A 544 3.21 11.87 -65.97
C GLU A 544 4.50 12.53 -66.52
N SER A 545 4.47 12.83 -67.82
CA SER A 545 5.50 13.59 -68.57
C SER A 545 5.13 15.09 -68.64
N PRO A 546 6.10 16.01 -68.82
CA PRO A 546 5.86 17.43 -68.60
C PRO A 546 5.18 18.15 -69.77
N THR A 547 4.45 19.21 -69.38
CA THR A 547 3.49 20.04 -70.10
C THR A 547 4.08 20.98 -71.17
N ILE A 548 3.32 21.23 -72.25
CA ILE A 548 3.45 22.41 -73.14
C ILE A 548 2.06 23.09 -73.27
N ILE A 549 2.05 24.42 -73.11
CA ILE A 549 0.95 25.41 -73.21
C ILE A 549 1.00 26.08 -74.62
N PRO A 550 0.08 26.92 -75.17
CA PRO A 550 -1.35 27.30 -74.90
C PRO A 550 -2.29 27.21 -76.14
N ALA A 551 -3.60 27.48 -75.98
CA ALA A 551 -4.32 28.65 -76.59
C ALA A 551 -5.86 28.49 -76.77
N LEU A 552 -6.59 29.50 -76.27
CA LEU A 552 -7.82 30.17 -76.76
C LEU A 552 -9.16 29.41 -76.94
N THR A 553 -10.14 29.77 -76.08
CA THR A 553 -11.62 30.06 -76.21
C THR A 553 -12.37 29.85 -77.55
N PRO A 554 -13.75 29.85 -77.63
CA PRO A 554 -14.83 29.87 -76.60
C PRO A 554 -16.11 28.98 -76.90
N THR A 555 -17.12 29.01 -75.98
CA THR A 555 -18.59 28.74 -76.19
C THR A 555 -19.00 27.28 -76.47
N THR A 556 -20.10 26.65 -75.99
CA THR A 556 -21.52 27.01 -75.81
C THR A 556 -22.24 26.12 -74.77
N ILE A 557 -23.45 26.54 -74.38
CA ILE A 557 -24.43 25.97 -73.40
C ILE A 557 -25.29 24.82 -74.04
N PRO A 558 -26.38 24.31 -73.40
CA PRO A 558 -26.54 23.04 -72.65
C PRO A 558 -27.37 21.97 -73.40
N GLN A 559 -27.50 20.76 -72.85
CA GLN A 559 -28.74 19.98 -73.03
C GLN A 559 -28.97 18.90 -71.95
N THR A 560 -30.22 18.90 -71.51
CA THR A 560 -30.94 18.03 -70.58
C THR A 560 -31.43 16.71 -71.21
N ILE A 561 -31.94 15.80 -70.37
CA ILE A 561 -33.19 14.99 -70.52
C ILE A 561 -33.04 13.45 -70.37
N ASN A 562 -33.68 12.95 -69.29
CA ASN A 562 -34.51 11.75 -69.09
C ASN A 562 -33.96 10.32 -69.27
N LEU A 563 -34.55 9.25 -68.73
CA LEU A 563 -35.55 8.90 -67.69
C LEU A 563 -35.99 7.45 -68.02
N SER A 564 -36.20 6.59 -67.02
CA SER A 564 -37.12 5.41 -66.98
C SER A 564 -36.50 4.29 -66.12
N SER A 565 -37.02 3.95 -64.93
CA SER A 565 -38.23 3.13 -64.62
C SER A 565 -38.06 1.66 -65.07
N SER A 566 -38.41 0.58 -64.37
CA SER A 566 -39.30 0.34 -63.22
C SER A 566 -39.30 -1.16 -62.83
N THR A 567 -39.34 -1.43 -61.51
CA THR A 567 -40.25 -2.34 -60.73
C THR A 567 -40.37 -3.88 -60.91
N ASN A 568 -40.56 -4.48 -59.70
CA ASN A 568 -41.44 -5.61 -59.28
C ASN A 568 -40.91 -7.07 -59.41
N SER A 569 -41.20 -8.05 -58.52
CA SER A 569 -41.84 -8.14 -57.17
C SER A 569 -41.92 -9.63 -56.72
N SER A 570 -41.94 -9.90 -55.39
CA SER A 570 -42.64 -10.98 -54.63
C SER A 570 -42.35 -12.49 -54.91
N SER A 571 -42.47 -13.50 -54.03
CA SER A 571 -42.85 -13.70 -52.60
C SER A 571 -42.73 -15.22 -52.21
N ASP A 572 -42.57 -15.50 -50.90
CA ASP A 572 -43.04 -16.65 -50.06
C ASP A 572 -42.70 -18.15 -50.29
N ASN A 573 -42.18 -18.83 -49.24
CA ASN A 573 -42.86 -19.88 -48.42
C ASN A 573 -41.91 -20.83 -47.60
N GLN A 574 -42.33 -21.17 -46.38
CA GLN A 574 -41.98 -22.36 -45.53
C GLN A 574 -43.16 -23.38 -45.61
N PRO A 575 -43.19 -24.67 -45.10
CA PRO A 575 -42.51 -25.26 -43.90
C PRO A 575 -42.15 -26.82 -43.88
N VAL A 576 -41.39 -27.26 -42.84
CA VAL A 576 -41.47 -28.49 -41.95
C VAL A 576 -41.21 -29.99 -42.39
N GLN A 577 -40.38 -30.69 -41.55
CA GLN A 577 -40.39 -32.10 -40.98
C GLN A 577 -39.42 -33.27 -41.39
N SER A 578 -38.64 -33.74 -40.37
CA SER A 578 -38.23 -35.13 -39.89
C SER A 578 -37.49 -36.15 -40.82
N SER A 579 -36.58 -37.07 -40.42
CA SER A 579 -36.38 -37.88 -39.19
C SER A 579 -35.03 -38.68 -39.15
N ASN A 580 -34.57 -39.06 -37.92
CA ASN A 580 -33.84 -40.28 -37.42
C ASN A 580 -32.47 -40.72 -38.02
N ASN A 581 -31.48 -41.35 -37.35
CA ASN A 581 -31.10 -41.88 -36.01
C ASN A 581 -29.53 -42.02 -36.05
N GLU A 582 -28.69 -42.03 -34.99
CA GLU A 582 -28.49 -43.04 -33.92
C GLU A 582 -27.52 -42.49 -32.82
N ILE A 583 -27.65 -43.02 -31.60
CA ILE A 583 -26.84 -42.90 -30.35
C ILE A 583 -26.55 -44.38 -29.95
N PRO A 584 -25.44 -44.84 -29.30
CA PRO A 584 -25.03 -44.36 -27.96
C PRO A 584 -23.58 -44.53 -27.42
N LEU A 585 -23.32 -43.74 -26.34
CA LEU A 585 -22.53 -43.98 -25.09
C LEU A 585 -21.08 -44.51 -25.18
N SER A 586 -20.11 -44.26 -24.29
CA SER A 586 -19.88 -43.60 -22.97
C SER A 586 -18.34 -43.67 -22.76
N LYS A 587 -17.61 -42.95 -21.88
CA LYS A 587 -17.67 -42.92 -20.41
C LYS A 587 -16.49 -42.06 -19.89
N GLU A 588 -16.64 -41.65 -18.64
CA GLU A 588 -15.87 -40.71 -17.79
C GLU A 588 -14.36 -40.98 -17.60
N SER A 589 -13.61 -39.94 -17.18
CA SER A 589 -12.48 -40.12 -16.26
C SER A 589 -12.17 -38.87 -15.41
N ALA A 590 -11.98 -39.11 -14.12
CA ALA A 590 -11.20 -38.37 -13.13
C ALA A 590 -10.96 -39.36 -11.96
N PRO A 591 -10.11 -39.08 -10.96
CA PRO A 591 -8.75 -38.52 -10.95
C PRO A 591 -7.79 -39.39 -10.10
N SER A 592 -6.47 -39.13 -10.12
CA SER A 592 -5.53 -39.70 -9.13
C SER A 592 -4.36 -38.78 -8.80
N VAL A 593 -3.85 -38.95 -7.58
CA VAL A 593 -3.05 -38.07 -6.73
C VAL A 593 -1.75 -38.82 -6.30
N LEU A 594 -0.68 -38.05 -6.01
CA LEU A 594 0.51 -38.32 -5.15
C LEU A 594 1.55 -39.41 -5.52
N GLY A 595 2.85 -39.04 -5.37
CA GLY A 595 3.83 -39.91 -4.67
C GLY A 595 5.24 -40.10 -5.29
N ILE A 596 6.17 -39.21 -4.91
CA ILE A 596 7.59 -39.38 -4.49
C ILE A 596 8.34 -40.72 -4.76
N SER A 597 9.57 -40.63 -5.31
CA SER A 597 10.80 -41.40 -4.96
C SER A 597 11.96 -40.92 -5.86
N SER A 598 13.00 -40.24 -5.35
CA SER A 598 14.28 -40.72 -4.79
C SER A 598 15.29 -41.35 -5.78
N ASP A 599 16.53 -40.85 -5.64
CA ASP A 599 17.84 -41.47 -5.88
C ASP A 599 18.68 -41.21 -7.16
N GLN A 600 19.79 -40.51 -6.88
CA GLN A 600 21.20 -40.79 -7.20
C GLN A 600 21.94 -40.17 -8.41
N GLU A 601 23.12 -39.67 -8.03
CA GLU A 601 24.30 -39.13 -8.71
C GLU A 601 24.82 -39.93 -9.93
N GLU A 602 25.39 -39.25 -10.94
CA GLU A 602 26.85 -39.26 -11.15
C GLU A 602 27.32 -38.31 -12.27
N LEU A 603 28.54 -37.79 -12.09
CA LEU A 603 29.32 -36.94 -12.99
C LEU A 603 29.79 -37.68 -14.26
N ILE A 604 29.81 -36.99 -15.40
CA ILE A 604 30.79 -37.24 -16.49
C ILE A 604 31.27 -35.91 -17.10
N THR A 605 32.58 -35.67 -17.00
CA THR A 605 33.37 -34.62 -17.66
C THR A 605 33.65 -34.89 -19.15
N PRO A 606 34.01 -33.88 -19.96
CA PRO A 606 34.09 -33.98 -21.42
C PRO A 606 35.46 -34.42 -21.96
N THR A 607 35.45 -35.08 -23.11
CA THR A 607 36.67 -35.47 -23.87
C THR A 607 36.88 -34.50 -25.06
N PRO A 608 38.12 -34.06 -25.36
CA PRO A 608 38.43 -33.01 -26.33
C PRO A 608 38.75 -33.55 -27.73
N GLU A 609 38.61 -32.70 -28.76
CA GLU A 609 39.21 -32.96 -30.08
C GLU A 609 40.06 -31.79 -30.59
N ILE A 610 41.07 -32.19 -31.36
CA ILE A 610 42.36 -31.56 -31.55
C ILE A 610 42.42 -30.71 -32.82
N ILE A 611 43.26 -29.68 -32.70
CA ILE A 611 43.72 -28.66 -33.65
C ILE A 611 44.22 -29.24 -35.00
N LYS A 612 43.87 -28.55 -36.09
CA LYS A 612 44.76 -28.39 -37.26
C LYS A 612 44.86 -26.91 -37.61
N GLU A 613 46.09 -26.41 -37.59
CA GLU A 613 46.47 -25.06 -38.00
C GLU A 613 47.49 -25.14 -39.15
N ILE A 614 47.67 -24.00 -39.84
CA ILE A 614 48.76 -23.59 -40.77
C ILE A 614 48.43 -23.83 -42.27
N ASN A 615 48.47 -22.87 -43.23
CA ASN A 615 49.08 -21.53 -43.30
C ASN A 615 48.41 -20.56 -44.30
N GLU A 616 48.79 -19.29 -44.14
CA GLU A 616 48.35 -18.03 -44.75
C GLU A 616 48.49 -17.86 -46.28
N ASN A 617 47.64 -17.01 -46.86
CA ASN A 617 48.10 -15.94 -47.77
C ASN A 617 47.17 -14.72 -47.76
N LYS A 618 47.80 -13.55 -47.81
CA LYS A 618 47.36 -12.22 -47.39
C LYS A 618 46.67 -11.45 -48.53
N ILE A 619 45.44 -10.95 -48.31
CA ILE A 619 44.84 -9.87 -49.11
C ILE A 619 44.41 -8.74 -48.16
N ILE A 620 45.03 -7.57 -48.34
CA ILE A 620 44.79 -6.35 -47.56
C ILE A 620 43.47 -5.73 -48.02
N ASN A 621 42.45 -5.67 -47.16
CA ASN A 621 41.18 -4.99 -47.44
C ASN A 621 40.98 -3.77 -46.52
N LYS A 622 40.87 -2.58 -47.13
CA LYS A 622 40.84 -1.23 -46.52
C LYS A 622 39.53 -0.89 -45.79
N THR A 623 38.74 -1.87 -45.36
CA THR A 623 37.36 -1.71 -44.83
C THR A 623 37.19 -2.02 -43.34
N SER A 624 38.27 -2.21 -42.58
CA SER A 624 38.21 -2.60 -41.16
C SER A 624 38.25 -1.43 -40.16
N ILE A 625 38.75 -0.26 -40.55
CA ILE A 625 38.90 0.88 -39.62
C ILE A 625 37.54 1.54 -39.30
N TRP A 626 36.63 1.65 -40.27
CA TRP A 626 35.33 2.29 -40.06
C TRP A 626 34.34 1.47 -39.22
N LYS A 627 34.42 0.13 -39.22
CA LYS A 627 33.54 -0.72 -38.38
C LYS A 627 33.89 -0.71 -36.89
N LYS A 628 35.12 -0.31 -36.51
CA LYS A 628 35.53 -0.12 -35.11
C LYS A 628 35.33 1.31 -34.61
N ILE A 629 35.30 2.29 -35.51
CA ILE A 629 35.18 3.72 -35.17
C ILE A 629 33.70 4.17 -35.13
N PHE A 630 32.80 3.54 -35.89
CA PHE A 630 31.40 3.97 -35.95
C PHE A 630 30.62 3.86 -34.62
N PRO A 631 30.77 2.78 -33.80
CA PRO A 631 30.10 2.71 -32.50
C PRO A 631 30.67 3.74 -31.52
N THR A 632 31.99 3.96 -31.53
CA THR A 632 32.67 4.88 -30.62
C THR A 632 32.36 6.35 -30.96
N VAL A 633 32.21 6.70 -32.23
CA VAL A 633 31.82 8.07 -32.64
C VAL A 633 30.35 8.36 -32.34
N ILE A 634 29.45 7.39 -32.47
CA ILE A 634 28.04 7.56 -32.08
C ILE A 634 27.92 7.66 -30.56
N SER A 635 28.60 6.81 -29.79
CA SER A 635 28.63 6.92 -28.33
C SER A 635 29.23 8.24 -27.86
N LEU A 636 30.27 8.75 -28.53
CA LEU A 636 30.87 10.06 -28.22
C LEU A 636 29.91 11.21 -28.58
N LEU A 637 29.20 11.13 -29.71
CA LEU A 637 28.21 12.13 -30.11
C LEU A 637 27.00 12.15 -29.16
N ILE A 638 26.52 11.00 -28.70
CA ILE A 638 25.44 10.88 -27.71
C ILE A 638 25.91 11.38 -26.33
N ALA A 639 27.15 11.08 -25.95
CA ALA A 639 27.73 11.59 -24.70
C ALA A 639 27.92 13.12 -24.73
N ILE A 640 28.34 13.68 -25.87
CA ILE A 640 28.49 15.13 -26.06
C ILE A 640 27.12 15.81 -26.06
N THR A 641 26.11 15.26 -26.74
CA THR A 641 24.76 15.83 -26.72
C THR A 641 24.13 15.74 -25.34
N GLY A 642 24.29 14.62 -24.62
CA GLY A 642 23.86 14.46 -23.23
C GLY A 642 24.57 15.42 -22.26
N TRP A 643 25.89 15.62 -22.42
CA TRP A 643 26.66 16.57 -21.61
C TRP A 643 26.27 18.03 -21.89
N ILE A 644 26.02 18.39 -23.15
CA ILE A 644 25.53 19.73 -23.53
C ILE A 644 24.11 19.96 -22.98
N PHE A 645 23.24 18.96 -23.01
CA PHE A 645 21.89 19.03 -22.43
C PHE A 645 21.94 19.26 -20.92
N ARG A 646 22.77 18.49 -20.21
CA ARG A 646 23.00 18.65 -18.76
C ARG A 646 23.54 20.04 -18.42
N LYS A 647 24.48 20.57 -19.21
CA LYS A 647 25.07 21.90 -18.95
C LYS A 647 24.13 23.08 -19.28
N LYS A 648 23.13 22.89 -20.14
CA LYS A 648 22.14 23.93 -20.49
C LYS A 648 20.94 23.97 -19.55
N ILE A 649 20.51 22.82 -19.02
CA ILE A 649 19.35 22.74 -18.11
C ILE A 649 19.75 23.14 -16.69
N PHE A 650 20.90 22.70 -16.19
CA PHE A 650 21.35 22.98 -14.81
C PHE A 650 22.15 24.28 -14.65
N LYS A 651 21.87 25.31 -15.48
CA LYS A 651 22.51 26.64 -15.35
C LYS A 651 21.53 27.76 -14.98
N ASN A 652 20.27 27.42 -14.74
CA ASN A 652 19.20 28.34 -14.33
C ASN A 652 18.40 27.82 -13.11
N GLU A 653 19.05 27.07 -12.20
CA GLU A 653 18.57 26.81 -10.83
C GLU A 653 19.72 26.90 -9.84
#